data_AF-A0A1S3T2J6-F1
#
_entry.id   AF-A0A1S3T2J6-F1
#
_cell.length_a   1.000
_cell.length_b   1.000
_cell.length_c   1.000
_cell.angle_alpha   90.00
_cell.angle_beta   90.00
_cell.angle_gamma   90.00
#
_symmetry.space_group_name_H-M   'P 1'
#
loop_
_entity.id
_entity.type
_entity.pdbx_description
1 polymer ?
#
loop_
_entity_poly.entity_id
_entity_poly.type
_entity_poly.pdbx_seq_one_letter_code
_entity_poly.pdbx_strand_id
1 'polypeptide(L)'
;MRLSPAPALDPSLAGSLVLLHLAVVAGGLALLSSASASGLESVRCRLQGTPRPPAFSQDGDFVIGGVFSIHNYMHTVDHSYTSMPEPLQCTGSLDSRELRFSRAMVFAVEEINNSSDLLPGVTLGYQVHDSCTTVPMAMNVAFQLANGLDPMFDTGEQCSGSPTVTAIVGESGSTPTISMLRIIGPLGIPQVSHFSTCACLSDKKQYPTFFRTIPSDQFQAAALAHLIRHFGWTWIGAVRSDSDYGNNGMAAFLQAAQEEGICVEYSEAFSRTNPLSRVQRVADVIRSSTARVVVAFVSSWDMKILLREMERLPSPPRQWIGSESWVTDPDMLRFGLCAGAIGFGIQRSVIPGLRDFLLDLSPQKVSNSPMFTEFWEGAFGCRLGKVAFQLANGLDPMFDTGEQCSGSATVTAIVGESASTPTISMLRIIGQFGIPQVSHYASCACLSDKKQYPTFFRTIPSDKFQAAALAHLIRHFGWTWIGAVRSDSDYGNNGMAAFLQAAQEEGICVEYSEAFSRTNPLSRVQRVADVIRSSTAQVVVAFVASGDMRILLEEMDRLPSPPRQWIGSETWVTNPDMLRFGLCAGAIGFGIQRSVIPGLRDFLLDLSPQKVSNSPMFTEFWEGAFGWTSTGVGVEEKVCDGSEDIQQLQTPYTDTSQLRITHMVYKAVYAIAHAIHSIVCEERENSTVNCVINLHVKPTQVNDKTIVLERLRRVNFSRNGYQVSFDANGDPVATYELVNWQRRESGKMEFVTVGRYDASLPPDQRFDMEREITWVFR
;
A
#
# COMPACT_ATOMS: atom_id res chain seq x y z
N MET A 1 -71.55 -21.74 14.24
CA MET A 1 -71.99 -22.58 13.10
C MET A 1 -70.78 -23.37 12.63
N ARG A 2 -70.71 -24.65 13.02
CA ARG A 2 -70.82 -25.85 12.14
C ARG A 2 -69.61 -26.05 11.20
N LEU A 3 -68.78 -27.01 11.58
CA LEU A 3 -67.83 -27.73 10.73
C LEU A 3 -68.59 -28.51 9.64
N SER A 4 -68.07 -28.49 8.41
CA SER A 4 -68.47 -29.38 7.30
C SER A 4 -67.25 -30.22 6.85
N PRO A 5 -67.44 -31.47 6.39
CA PRO A 5 -66.36 -32.41 6.08
C PRO A 5 -65.85 -32.29 4.63
N ALA A 6 -64.62 -32.75 4.40
CA ALA A 6 -64.00 -32.87 3.07
C ALA A 6 -64.58 -34.05 2.26
N PRO A 7 -64.64 -33.99 0.91
CA PRO A 7 -65.00 -35.13 0.07
C PRO A 7 -63.79 -36.00 -0.30
N ALA A 8 -64.06 -37.29 -0.50
CA ALA A 8 -63.11 -38.34 -0.87
C ALA A 8 -62.69 -38.28 -2.35
N LEU A 9 -61.46 -38.75 -2.64
CA LEU A 9 -60.88 -38.86 -3.98
C LEU A 9 -61.36 -40.11 -4.75
N ASP A 10 -61.51 -39.94 -6.06
CA ASP A 10 -62.02 -40.89 -7.06
C ASP A 10 -60.99 -42.00 -7.40
N PRO A 11 -61.36 -43.30 -7.32
CA PRO A 11 -60.45 -44.43 -7.59
C PRO A 11 -60.10 -44.65 -9.07
N SER A 12 -60.66 -43.87 -10.01
CA SER A 12 -60.35 -44.01 -11.45
C SER A 12 -58.99 -43.43 -11.89
N LEU A 13 -58.34 -42.59 -11.07
CA LEU A 13 -57.01 -42.01 -11.38
C LEU A 13 -55.81 -42.93 -11.05
N ALA A 14 -56.00 -43.98 -10.24
CA ALA A 14 -54.91 -44.85 -9.80
C ALA A 14 -54.41 -45.79 -10.93
N GLY A 15 -55.29 -46.21 -11.84
CA GLY A 15 -54.92 -47.12 -12.94
C GLY A 15 -54.01 -46.46 -14.00
N SER A 16 -54.22 -45.17 -14.27
CA SER A 16 -53.47 -44.43 -15.30
C SER A 16 -52.05 -44.08 -14.86
N LEU A 17 -51.80 -43.86 -13.56
CA LEU A 17 -50.44 -43.60 -13.04
C LEU A 17 -49.55 -44.85 -13.05
N VAL A 18 -50.10 -46.04 -12.82
CA VAL A 18 -49.32 -47.29 -12.80
C VAL A 18 -48.83 -47.67 -14.20
N LEU A 19 -49.65 -47.45 -15.23
CA LEU A 19 -49.27 -47.68 -16.63
C LEU A 19 -48.18 -46.69 -17.12
N LEU A 20 -48.22 -45.44 -16.65
CA LEU A 20 -47.19 -44.45 -16.97
C LEU A 20 -45.85 -44.80 -16.32
N HIS A 21 -45.86 -45.29 -15.07
CA HIS A 21 -44.64 -45.72 -14.38
C HIS A 21 -44.00 -46.96 -15.01
N LEU A 22 -44.80 -47.95 -15.43
CA LEU A 22 -44.26 -49.15 -16.10
C LEU A 22 -43.65 -48.82 -17.48
N ALA A 23 -44.23 -47.88 -18.23
CA ALA A 23 -43.67 -47.43 -19.51
C ALA A 23 -42.35 -46.66 -19.35
N VAL A 24 -42.22 -45.83 -18.31
CA VAL A 24 -40.98 -45.09 -18.00
C VAL A 24 -39.87 -46.04 -17.53
N VAL A 25 -40.20 -47.05 -16.72
CA VAL A 25 -39.22 -48.04 -16.25
C VAL A 25 -38.76 -48.96 -17.38
N ALA A 26 -39.65 -49.39 -18.27
CA ALA A 26 -39.29 -50.20 -19.44
C ALA A 26 -38.46 -49.41 -20.46
N GLY A 27 -38.79 -48.13 -20.69
CA GLY A 27 -37.97 -47.23 -21.52
C GLY A 27 -36.59 -46.97 -20.93
N GLY A 28 -36.48 -46.81 -19.61
CA GLY A 28 -35.22 -46.66 -18.89
C GLY A 28 -34.32 -47.90 -18.95
N LEU A 29 -34.89 -49.10 -18.86
CA LEU A 29 -34.15 -50.37 -18.96
C LEU A 29 -33.66 -50.66 -20.39
N ALA A 30 -34.43 -50.29 -21.42
CA ALA A 30 -33.99 -50.41 -22.80
C ALA A 30 -32.82 -49.47 -23.13
N LEU A 31 -32.83 -48.23 -22.61
CA LEU A 31 -31.73 -47.27 -22.72
C LEU A 31 -30.46 -47.69 -21.95
N LEU A 32 -30.60 -48.46 -20.87
CA LEU A 32 -29.47 -49.00 -20.11
C LEU A 32 -28.82 -50.22 -20.81
N SER A 33 -29.59 -50.99 -21.57
CA SER A 33 -29.05 -52.15 -22.30
C SER A 33 -28.27 -51.78 -23.57
N SER A 34 -28.60 -50.67 -24.24
CA SER A 34 -27.88 -50.20 -25.44
C SER A 34 -26.60 -49.41 -25.16
N ALA A 35 -26.33 -49.06 -23.89
CA ALA A 35 -25.11 -48.35 -23.48
C ALA A 35 -23.93 -49.28 -23.12
N SER A 36 -24.08 -50.60 -23.25
CA SER A 36 -23.09 -51.59 -22.80
C SER A 36 -22.24 -52.22 -23.92
N ALA A 37 -22.15 -51.60 -25.10
CA ALA A 37 -21.29 -52.08 -26.18
C ALA A 37 -20.78 -50.95 -27.09
N SER A 38 -20.02 -50.01 -26.53
CA SER A 38 -19.04 -49.23 -27.29
C SER A 38 -17.76 -49.20 -26.47
N GLY A 39 -16.72 -49.91 -26.92
CA GLY A 39 -15.39 -49.76 -26.33
C GLY A 39 -15.00 -48.28 -26.37
N LEU A 40 -14.58 -47.72 -25.25
CA LEU A 40 -14.08 -46.34 -25.21
C LEU A 40 -12.81 -46.27 -26.06
N GLU A 41 -12.89 -45.59 -27.20
CA GLU A 41 -11.70 -45.15 -27.93
C GLU A 41 -10.90 -44.19 -27.04
N SER A 42 -9.60 -44.40 -26.93
CA SER A 42 -8.67 -43.49 -26.25
C SER A 42 -8.80 -42.08 -26.85
N VAL A 43 -9.19 -41.08 -26.05
CA VAL A 43 -9.25 -39.69 -26.53
C VAL A 43 -7.82 -39.15 -26.59
N ARG A 44 -7.39 -38.77 -27.79
CA ARG A 44 -6.09 -38.10 -27.98
C ARG A 44 -6.27 -36.61 -27.81
N CYS A 45 -5.70 -36.06 -26.74
CA CYS A 45 -5.71 -34.63 -26.47
C CYS A 45 -4.48 -33.97 -27.08
N ARG A 46 -4.66 -32.77 -27.65
CA ARG A 46 -3.58 -31.94 -28.20
C ARG A 46 -3.41 -30.70 -27.34
N LEU A 47 -2.18 -30.44 -26.91
CA LEU A 47 -1.83 -29.24 -26.16
C LEU A 47 -2.12 -27.99 -27.02
N GLN A 48 -2.85 -27.02 -26.45
CA GLN A 48 -3.12 -25.75 -27.10
C GLN A 48 -2.03 -24.74 -26.76
N GLY A 49 -1.49 -24.08 -27.78
CA GLY A 49 -0.35 -23.17 -27.67
C GLY A 49 1.00 -23.86 -27.90
N THR A 50 2.07 -23.08 -27.86
CA THR A 50 3.44 -23.55 -28.10
C THR A 50 4.13 -23.77 -26.76
N PRO A 51 4.47 -25.02 -26.38
CA PRO A 51 5.23 -25.28 -25.16
C PRO A 51 6.63 -24.67 -25.26
N ARG A 52 7.12 -24.09 -24.16
CA ARG A 52 8.48 -23.54 -24.07
C ARG A 52 9.34 -24.50 -23.24
N PRO A 53 10.53 -24.86 -23.71
CA PRO A 53 11.42 -25.72 -22.93
C PRO A 53 11.85 -24.98 -21.64
N PRO A 54 12.06 -25.72 -20.55
CA PRO A 54 12.62 -25.15 -19.33
C PRO A 54 14.06 -24.67 -19.58
N ALA A 55 14.49 -23.65 -18.82
CA ALA A 55 15.86 -23.16 -18.82
C ALA A 55 16.84 -24.23 -18.32
N PHE A 56 16.42 -24.99 -17.30
CA PHE A 56 17.14 -26.15 -16.78
C PHE A 56 16.16 -27.26 -16.47
N SER A 57 16.50 -28.51 -16.80
CA SER A 57 15.68 -29.66 -16.44
C SER A 57 16.51 -30.90 -16.13
N GLN A 58 15.96 -31.73 -15.26
CA GLN A 58 16.45 -33.07 -14.97
C GLN A 58 15.26 -33.96 -14.62
N ASP A 59 15.22 -35.16 -15.18
CA ASP A 59 14.20 -36.16 -14.86
C ASP A 59 14.42 -36.76 -13.47
N GLY A 60 13.35 -37.22 -12.85
CA GLY A 60 13.37 -37.92 -11.56
C GLY A 60 12.03 -38.58 -11.27
N ASP A 61 11.96 -39.34 -10.19
CA ASP A 61 10.74 -39.99 -9.72
C ASP A 61 9.66 -38.96 -9.32
N PHE A 62 10.10 -37.81 -8.80
CA PHE A 62 9.26 -36.64 -8.54
C PHE A 62 9.90 -35.40 -9.17
N VAL A 63 9.12 -34.62 -9.92
CA VAL A 63 9.62 -33.42 -10.61
C VAL A 63 9.10 -32.17 -9.91
N ILE A 64 10.01 -31.30 -9.46
CA ILE A 64 9.67 -30.00 -8.84
C ILE A 64 9.76 -28.90 -9.90
N GLY A 65 8.68 -28.13 -10.07
CA GLY A 65 8.70 -26.93 -10.92
C GLY A 65 9.44 -25.79 -10.22
N GLY A 66 10.31 -25.08 -10.93
CA GLY A 66 10.97 -23.87 -10.45
C GLY A 66 10.58 -22.69 -11.33
N VAL A 67 10.11 -21.59 -10.76
CA VAL A 67 9.74 -20.39 -11.53
C VAL A 67 10.42 -19.16 -10.95
N PHE A 68 11.26 -18.49 -11.75
CA PHE A 68 12.12 -17.39 -11.30
C PHE A 68 12.02 -16.19 -12.26
N SER A 69 12.27 -14.99 -11.76
CA SER A 69 12.24 -13.74 -12.54
C SER A 69 13.62 -13.46 -13.15
N ILE A 70 14.12 -14.35 -14.01
CA ILE A 70 15.49 -14.24 -14.55
C ILE A 70 15.60 -13.01 -15.47
N HIS A 71 14.53 -12.70 -16.20
CA HIS A 71 14.39 -11.45 -16.93
C HIS A 71 13.38 -10.49 -16.28
N ASN A 72 13.42 -9.23 -16.70
CA ASN A 72 12.54 -8.19 -16.15
C ASN A 72 11.47 -7.70 -17.15
N TYR A 73 11.58 -8.03 -18.44
CA TYR A 73 10.65 -7.59 -19.45
C TYR A 73 10.18 -8.74 -20.32
N MET A 74 9.02 -8.54 -20.94
CA MET A 74 8.50 -9.40 -21.98
C MET A 74 8.44 -8.57 -23.26
N HIS A 75 8.75 -9.18 -24.41
CA HIS A 75 8.55 -8.54 -25.70
C HIS A 75 7.05 -8.29 -25.90
N THR A 76 6.65 -7.02 -25.97
CA THR A 76 5.27 -6.60 -26.17
C THR A 76 5.06 -6.14 -27.61
N VAL A 77 4.15 -6.79 -28.32
CA VAL A 77 3.75 -6.43 -29.68
C VAL A 77 2.28 -6.02 -29.68
N ASP A 78 1.95 -4.92 -30.35
CA ASP A 78 0.55 -4.57 -30.62
C ASP A 78 0.06 -5.42 -31.79
N HIS A 79 -0.73 -6.44 -31.48
CA HIS A 79 -1.21 -7.39 -32.48
C HIS A 79 -2.47 -6.85 -33.15
N SER A 80 -2.47 -6.84 -34.49
CA SER A 80 -3.69 -6.66 -35.29
C SER A 80 -4.63 -7.86 -35.24
N TYR A 81 -4.19 -8.99 -34.64
CA TYR A 81 -4.87 -10.28 -34.57
C TYR A 81 -5.28 -10.86 -35.93
N THR A 82 -4.54 -10.53 -37.00
CA THR A 82 -4.75 -11.08 -38.35
C THR A 82 -4.00 -12.39 -38.60
N SER A 83 -3.11 -12.79 -37.69
CA SER A 83 -2.41 -14.07 -37.67
C SER A 83 -2.21 -14.52 -36.22
N MET A 84 -1.88 -15.80 -36.02
CA MET A 84 -1.64 -16.33 -34.67
C MET A 84 -0.43 -15.62 -34.03
N PRO A 85 -0.57 -15.07 -32.82
CA PRO A 85 0.54 -14.40 -32.14
C PRO A 85 1.75 -15.34 -31.94
N GLU A 86 2.94 -14.77 -32.07
CA GLU A 86 4.18 -15.48 -31.76
C GLU A 86 4.25 -15.86 -30.27
N PRO A 87 5.03 -16.90 -29.90
CA PRO A 87 5.23 -17.25 -28.49
C PRO A 87 5.79 -16.07 -27.70
N LEU A 88 5.33 -15.92 -26.47
CA LEU A 88 5.83 -14.87 -25.58
C LEU A 88 7.36 -15.01 -25.40
N GLN A 89 8.09 -13.91 -25.48
CA GLN A 89 9.54 -13.87 -25.34
C GLN A 89 9.94 -12.92 -24.22
N CYS A 90 11.02 -13.26 -23.53
CA CYS A 90 11.57 -12.44 -22.47
C CYS A 90 12.69 -11.58 -23.00
N THR A 91 12.81 -10.38 -22.45
CA THR A 91 13.72 -9.35 -22.93
C THR A 91 14.33 -8.56 -21.78
N GLY A 92 15.31 -7.72 -22.12
CA GLY A 92 16.12 -6.99 -21.16
C GLY A 92 17.36 -7.77 -20.74
N SER A 93 18.11 -7.25 -19.78
CA SER A 93 19.28 -7.94 -19.27
C SER A 93 18.91 -9.03 -18.25
N LEU A 94 19.65 -10.14 -18.32
CA LEU A 94 19.60 -11.22 -17.35
C LEU A 94 19.93 -10.72 -15.94
N ASP A 95 19.06 -11.02 -14.97
CA ASP A 95 19.29 -10.79 -13.56
C ASP A 95 20.11 -11.94 -12.97
N SER A 96 21.42 -11.68 -12.84
CA SER A 96 22.38 -12.67 -12.33
C SER A 96 22.09 -13.15 -10.90
N ARG A 97 21.31 -12.38 -10.12
CA ARG A 97 20.85 -12.77 -8.78
C ARG A 97 19.74 -13.83 -8.85
N GLU A 98 18.78 -13.68 -9.76
CA GLU A 98 17.70 -14.66 -9.99
C GLU A 98 18.22 -15.92 -10.68
N LEU A 99 19.23 -15.79 -11.56
CA LEU A 99 19.97 -16.95 -12.06
C LEU A 99 20.61 -17.74 -10.90
N ARG A 100 21.21 -17.07 -9.92
CA ARG A 100 21.74 -17.74 -8.72
C ARG A 100 20.63 -18.39 -7.89
N PHE A 101 19.44 -17.80 -7.80
CA PHE A 101 18.30 -18.42 -7.10
C PHE A 101 17.91 -19.75 -7.75
N SER A 102 17.76 -19.77 -9.07
CA SER A 102 17.49 -21.01 -9.79
C SER A 102 18.59 -22.06 -9.63
N ARG A 103 19.87 -21.65 -9.64
CA ARG A 103 21.00 -22.57 -9.38
C ARG A 103 21.03 -23.09 -7.96
N ALA A 104 20.59 -22.32 -6.96
CA ALA A 104 20.46 -22.81 -5.60
C ALA A 104 19.36 -23.87 -5.45
N MET A 105 18.29 -23.80 -6.25
CA MET A 105 17.31 -24.88 -6.34
C MET A 105 17.96 -26.16 -6.90
N VAL A 106 18.69 -26.05 -8.01
CA VAL A 106 19.40 -27.19 -8.62
C VAL A 106 20.40 -27.80 -7.63
N PHE A 107 21.21 -26.96 -6.98
CA PHE A 107 22.16 -27.39 -5.95
C PHE A 107 21.49 -28.15 -4.81
N ALA A 108 20.36 -27.64 -4.29
CA ALA A 108 19.62 -28.31 -3.23
C ALA A 108 19.09 -29.67 -3.67
N VAL A 109 18.58 -29.80 -4.90
CA VAL A 109 18.14 -31.09 -5.45
C VAL A 109 19.29 -32.08 -5.57
N GLU A 110 20.44 -31.67 -6.10
CA GLU A 110 21.62 -32.52 -6.20
C GLU A 110 22.12 -32.97 -4.82
N GLU A 111 22.13 -32.08 -3.84
CA GLU A 111 22.51 -32.40 -2.46
C GLU A 111 21.54 -33.41 -1.82
N ILE A 112 20.24 -33.27 -2.07
CA ILE A 112 19.21 -34.21 -1.57
C ILE A 112 19.35 -35.57 -2.25
N ASN A 113 19.53 -35.61 -3.57
CA ASN A 113 19.71 -36.87 -4.30
C ASN A 113 20.98 -37.63 -3.88
N ASN A 114 21.98 -36.93 -3.36
CA ASN A 114 23.21 -37.52 -2.82
C ASN A 114 23.11 -37.85 -1.31
N SER A 115 21.96 -37.59 -0.67
CA SER A 115 21.74 -37.84 0.76
C SER A 115 21.31 -39.29 1.00
N SER A 116 21.88 -39.92 2.03
CA SER A 116 21.39 -41.21 2.55
C SER A 116 20.19 -41.06 3.48
N ASP A 117 19.96 -39.85 3.99
CA ASP A 117 19.04 -39.62 5.11
C ASP A 117 17.69 -39.10 4.63
N LEU A 118 17.69 -38.27 3.58
CA LEU A 118 16.51 -37.64 3.02
C LEU A 118 16.26 -38.19 1.61
N LEU A 119 15.13 -38.87 1.45
CA LEU A 119 14.71 -39.53 0.21
C LEU A 119 15.71 -40.59 -0.32
N PRO A 120 16.20 -41.53 0.53
CA PRO A 120 17.08 -42.58 0.05
C PRO A 120 16.39 -43.40 -1.05
N GLY A 121 17.08 -43.65 -2.15
CA GLY A 121 16.56 -44.46 -3.26
C GLY A 121 15.44 -43.82 -4.09
N VAL A 122 15.15 -42.53 -3.88
CA VAL A 122 14.19 -41.74 -4.66
C VAL A 122 14.92 -40.55 -5.28
N THR A 123 14.78 -40.35 -6.58
CA THR A 123 15.42 -39.26 -7.31
C THR A 123 14.47 -38.08 -7.49
N LEU A 124 14.87 -36.89 -7.03
CA LEU A 124 14.19 -35.64 -7.35
C LEU A 124 14.70 -35.07 -8.68
N GLY A 125 13.77 -34.78 -9.58
CA GLY A 125 13.98 -34.02 -10.80
C GLY A 125 13.49 -32.58 -10.67
N TYR A 126 13.75 -31.76 -11.67
CA TYR A 126 13.31 -30.37 -11.72
C TYR A 126 13.01 -29.86 -13.13
N GLN A 127 12.16 -28.84 -13.23
CA GLN A 127 11.93 -28.03 -14.43
C GLN A 127 11.94 -26.55 -14.06
N VAL A 128 12.98 -25.82 -14.45
CA VAL A 128 13.15 -24.39 -14.14
C VAL A 128 12.69 -23.53 -15.31
N HIS A 129 11.80 -22.58 -15.05
CA HIS A 129 11.24 -21.66 -16.03
C HIS A 129 11.47 -20.19 -15.63
N ASP A 130 11.55 -19.33 -16.63
CA ASP A 130 11.63 -17.88 -16.47
C ASP A 130 10.23 -17.25 -16.60
N SER A 131 9.80 -16.51 -15.58
CA SER A 131 8.53 -15.76 -15.56
C SER A 131 8.67 -14.35 -16.14
N CYS A 132 9.90 -13.85 -16.20
CA CYS A 132 10.24 -12.51 -16.69
C CYS A 132 9.54 -11.40 -15.88
N THR A 133 9.13 -11.74 -14.63
CA THR A 133 8.27 -10.96 -13.73
C THR A 133 6.94 -10.52 -14.35
N THR A 134 6.43 -11.20 -15.38
CA THR A 134 5.20 -10.79 -16.08
C THR A 134 4.07 -11.78 -15.87
N VAL A 135 2.86 -11.26 -15.68
CA VAL A 135 1.64 -12.07 -15.49
C VAL A 135 1.37 -13.00 -16.67
N PRO A 136 1.39 -12.56 -17.95
CA PRO A 136 1.10 -13.45 -19.08
C PRO A 136 2.09 -14.63 -19.17
N MET A 137 3.37 -14.38 -18.93
CA MET A 137 4.38 -15.44 -18.92
C MET A 137 4.19 -16.39 -17.75
N ALA A 138 3.98 -15.87 -16.54
CA ALA A 138 3.75 -16.70 -15.36
C ALA A 138 2.51 -17.60 -15.51
N MET A 139 1.43 -17.08 -16.11
CA MET A 139 0.24 -17.88 -16.45
C MET A 139 0.56 -18.98 -17.46
N ASN A 140 1.34 -18.67 -18.50
CA ASN A 140 1.77 -19.66 -19.49
C ASN A 140 2.59 -20.80 -18.85
N VAL A 141 3.56 -20.44 -18.01
CA VAL A 141 4.38 -21.40 -17.25
C VAL A 141 3.51 -22.23 -16.31
N ALA A 142 2.53 -21.64 -15.61
CA ALA A 142 1.60 -22.38 -14.77
C ALA A 142 0.82 -23.45 -15.54
N PHE A 143 0.35 -23.14 -16.76
CA PHE A 143 -0.31 -24.13 -17.62
C PHE A 143 0.64 -25.24 -18.06
N GLN A 144 1.91 -24.94 -18.37
CA GLN A 144 2.91 -25.95 -18.75
C GLN A 144 3.22 -26.89 -17.58
N LEU A 145 3.46 -26.35 -16.38
CA LEU A 145 3.71 -27.14 -15.18
C LEU A 145 2.50 -28.01 -14.78
N ALA A 146 1.29 -27.57 -15.12
CA ALA A 146 0.05 -28.29 -14.89
C ALA A 146 -0.29 -29.34 -15.94
N ASN A 147 0.17 -29.20 -17.19
CA ASN A 147 -0.22 -30.05 -18.33
C ASN A 147 0.93 -30.85 -18.96
N GLY A 148 2.17 -30.65 -18.51
CA GLY A 148 3.35 -31.23 -19.15
C GLY A 148 3.70 -30.54 -20.48
N LEU A 149 4.79 -30.99 -21.12
CA LEU A 149 5.30 -30.43 -22.37
C LEU A 149 4.91 -31.25 -23.61
N ASP A 150 4.29 -32.42 -23.42
CA ASP A 150 3.96 -33.33 -24.51
C ASP A 150 2.88 -32.72 -25.41
N PRO A 151 3.13 -32.58 -26.73
CA PRO A 151 2.18 -31.95 -27.65
C PRO A 151 0.93 -32.80 -27.88
N MET A 152 1.01 -34.11 -27.62
CA MET A 152 -0.11 -35.04 -27.66
C MET A 152 -0.04 -36.01 -26.48
N PHE A 153 -1.18 -36.26 -25.84
CA PHE A 153 -1.31 -37.29 -24.81
C PHE A 153 -2.61 -38.07 -24.99
N ASP A 154 -2.54 -39.39 -24.79
CA ASP A 154 -3.70 -40.27 -24.88
C ASP A 154 -4.33 -40.40 -23.48
N THR A 155 -5.60 -40.04 -23.34
CA THR A 155 -6.35 -40.30 -22.11
C THR A 155 -6.84 -41.74 -22.14
N GLY A 156 -6.23 -42.61 -21.35
CA GLY A 156 -6.83 -43.91 -21.00
C GLY A 156 -8.07 -43.73 -20.11
N GLU A 157 -8.57 -44.83 -19.52
CA GLU A 157 -9.76 -44.84 -18.63
C GLU A 157 -9.65 -43.93 -17.39
N GLN A 158 -8.44 -43.49 -17.06
CA GLN A 158 -8.17 -42.50 -16.02
C GLN A 158 -7.34 -41.40 -16.69
N CYS A 159 -7.76 -40.13 -16.60
CA CYS A 159 -7.02 -38.97 -17.11
C CYS A 159 -5.70 -38.73 -16.35
N SER A 160 -4.84 -39.75 -16.26
CA SER A 160 -3.70 -39.85 -15.35
C SER A 160 -2.35 -39.83 -16.08
N GLY A 161 -2.34 -39.39 -17.34
CA GLY A 161 -1.21 -39.59 -18.26
C GLY A 161 -0.29 -38.41 -18.51
N SER A 162 -0.52 -37.23 -17.94
CA SER A 162 0.41 -36.10 -18.15
C SER A 162 1.46 -36.03 -17.03
N PRO A 163 2.76 -35.92 -17.35
CA PRO A 163 3.82 -35.65 -16.38
C PRO A 163 3.69 -34.21 -15.89
N THR A 164 2.97 -34.04 -14.78
CA THR A 164 2.78 -32.75 -14.12
C THR A 164 3.68 -32.64 -12.91
N VAL A 165 4.09 -31.42 -12.56
CA VAL A 165 4.98 -31.23 -11.40
C VAL A 165 4.29 -31.56 -10.07
N THR A 166 5.08 -32.07 -9.14
CA THR A 166 4.64 -32.46 -7.79
C THR A 166 4.36 -31.24 -6.92
N ALA A 167 5.21 -30.21 -7.02
CA ALA A 167 5.11 -28.95 -6.31
C ALA A 167 5.89 -27.88 -7.10
N ILE A 168 5.66 -26.61 -6.78
CA ILE A 168 6.33 -25.47 -7.43
C ILE A 168 7.13 -24.67 -6.38
N VAL A 169 8.39 -24.37 -6.67
CA VAL A 169 9.21 -23.38 -5.98
C VAL A 169 9.18 -22.08 -6.77
N GLY A 170 8.86 -20.96 -6.12
CA GLY A 170 8.62 -19.68 -6.77
C GLY A 170 7.13 -19.32 -6.79
N GLU A 171 6.70 -18.28 -7.49
CA GLU A 171 7.50 -17.33 -8.25
C GLU A 171 8.02 -16.19 -7.33
N SER A 172 9.01 -15.42 -7.78
CA SER A 172 9.69 -14.37 -7.00
C SER A 172 8.80 -13.16 -6.66
N GLY A 173 7.99 -12.67 -7.60
CA GLY A 173 7.07 -11.55 -7.43
C GLY A 173 5.65 -11.96 -7.02
N SER A 174 5.02 -11.16 -6.15
CA SER A 174 3.68 -11.50 -5.63
C SER A 174 2.58 -11.49 -6.71
N THR A 175 2.59 -10.55 -7.65
CA THR A 175 1.58 -10.45 -8.74
C THR A 175 1.60 -11.66 -9.70
N PRO A 176 2.74 -12.00 -10.33
CA PRO A 176 2.86 -13.25 -11.10
C PRO A 176 2.52 -14.49 -10.28
N THR A 177 2.94 -14.58 -9.01
CA THR A 177 2.54 -15.67 -8.11
C THR A 177 1.03 -15.79 -7.95
N ILE A 178 0.30 -14.68 -7.68
CA ILE A 178 -1.16 -14.68 -7.59
C ILE A 178 -1.78 -15.23 -8.88
N SER A 179 -1.25 -14.81 -10.03
CA SER A 179 -1.74 -15.23 -11.34
C SER A 179 -1.56 -16.72 -11.58
N MET A 180 -0.42 -17.28 -11.17
CA MET A 180 -0.19 -18.73 -11.21
C MET A 180 -1.16 -19.48 -10.31
N LEU A 181 -1.34 -19.03 -9.06
CA LEU A 181 -2.20 -19.69 -8.08
C LEU A 181 -3.66 -19.80 -8.51
N ARG A 182 -4.16 -18.83 -9.30
CA ARG A 182 -5.51 -18.91 -9.89
C ARG A 182 -5.66 -20.09 -10.87
N ILE A 183 -4.56 -20.58 -11.44
CA ILE A 183 -4.52 -21.72 -12.36
C ILE A 183 -4.22 -23.02 -11.61
N ILE A 184 -3.14 -23.04 -10.84
CA ILE A 184 -2.64 -24.28 -10.21
C ILE A 184 -3.34 -24.63 -8.89
N GLY A 185 -3.93 -23.64 -8.22
CA GLY A 185 -4.62 -23.82 -6.94
C GLY A 185 -5.82 -24.78 -7.04
N PRO A 186 -6.74 -24.59 -8.01
CA PRO A 186 -7.82 -25.54 -8.28
C PRO A 186 -7.34 -26.97 -8.63
N LEU A 187 -6.11 -27.10 -9.10
CA LEU A 187 -5.48 -28.40 -9.43
C LEU A 187 -4.75 -29.03 -8.24
N GLY A 188 -4.82 -28.41 -7.06
CA GLY A 188 -4.20 -28.90 -5.84
C GLY A 188 -2.67 -28.85 -5.83
N ILE A 189 -2.02 -28.17 -6.79
CA ILE A 189 -0.55 -28.09 -6.84
C ILE A 189 -0.07 -27.12 -5.75
N PRO A 190 0.72 -27.59 -4.77
CA PRO A 190 1.30 -26.69 -3.78
C PRO A 190 2.41 -25.83 -4.40
N GLN A 191 2.41 -24.55 -4.05
CA GLN A 191 3.43 -23.60 -4.48
C GLN A 191 4.10 -22.99 -3.24
N VAL A 192 5.42 -23.13 -3.13
CA VAL A 192 6.25 -22.58 -2.06
C VAL A 192 7.10 -21.44 -2.63
N SER A 193 6.64 -20.20 -2.50
CA SER A 193 7.41 -19.05 -2.97
C SER A 193 8.56 -18.72 -2.02
N HIS A 194 9.70 -18.37 -2.61
CA HIS A 194 10.89 -17.96 -1.88
C HIS A 194 10.97 -16.44 -1.65
N PHE A 195 10.13 -15.64 -2.35
CA PHE A 195 10.25 -14.18 -2.35
C PHE A 195 8.93 -13.40 -2.52
N SER A 196 7.78 -14.07 -2.71
CA SER A 196 6.47 -13.40 -2.76
C SER A 196 5.94 -13.07 -1.35
N THR A 197 6.15 -11.83 -0.92
CA THR A 197 5.89 -11.38 0.45
C THR A 197 4.55 -10.70 0.68
N CYS A 198 3.73 -10.47 -0.36
CA CYS A 198 2.44 -9.80 -0.22
C CYS A 198 1.59 -10.41 0.90
N ALA A 199 1.08 -9.59 1.82
CA ALA A 199 0.16 -10.06 2.87
C ALA A 199 -1.12 -10.68 2.29
N CYS A 200 -1.53 -10.26 1.09
CA CYS A 200 -2.68 -10.80 0.37
C CYS A 200 -2.59 -12.32 0.12
N LEU A 201 -1.39 -12.87 -0.02
CA LEU A 201 -1.17 -14.30 -0.29
C LEU A 201 -1.41 -15.20 0.95
N SER A 202 -1.53 -14.59 2.14
CA SER A 202 -1.88 -15.29 3.38
C SER A 202 -3.35 -15.74 3.44
N ASP A 203 -4.23 -15.20 2.57
CA ASP A 203 -5.65 -15.58 2.54
C ASP A 203 -5.82 -17.00 1.96
N LYS A 204 -5.92 -18.00 2.85
CA LYS A 204 -6.13 -19.41 2.48
C LYS A 204 -7.48 -19.72 1.85
N LYS A 205 -8.46 -18.82 1.94
CA LYS A 205 -9.72 -18.98 1.19
C LYS A 205 -9.48 -18.71 -0.29
N GLN A 206 -8.61 -17.76 -0.60
CA GLN A 206 -8.25 -17.41 -1.98
C GLN A 206 -7.09 -18.26 -2.52
N TYR A 207 -6.11 -18.58 -1.68
CA TYR A 207 -4.85 -19.23 -2.07
C TYR A 207 -4.57 -20.48 -1.20
N PRO A 208 -5.41 -21.53 -1.27
CA PRO A 208 -5.34 -22.68 -0.36
C PRO A 208 -4.08 -23.55 -0.51
N THR A 209 -3.39 -23.45 -1.66
CA THR A 209 -2.19 -24.23 -1.99
C THR A 209 -0.89 -23.44 -1.88
N PHE A 210 -0.95 -22.17 -1.48
CA PHE A 210 0.22 -21.30 -1.39
C PHE A 210 0.96 -21.48 -0.06
N PHE A 211 2.28 -21.43 -0.09
CA PHE A 211 3.17 -21.33 1.05
C PHE A 211 4.32 -20.41 0.66
N ARG A 212 5.08 -19.96 1.66
CA ARG A 212 6.32 -19.25 1.39
C ARG A 212 7.36 -19.44 2.47
N THR A 213 8.62 -19.41 2.09
CA THR A 213 9.75 -19.50 3.03
C THR A 213 10.27 -18.13 3.47
N ILE A 214 9.72 -17.06 2.90
CA ILE A 214 9.94 -15.67 3.32
C ILE A 214 8.76 -15.15 4.15
N PRO A 215 8.96 -14.30 5.17
CA PRO A 215 7.85 -13.79 5.97
C PRO A 215 6.93 -12.81 5.22
N SER A 216 5.73 -12.62 5.75
CA SER A 216 4.71 -11.68 5.24
C SER A 216 5.12 -10.22 5.41
N ASP A 217 4.83 -9.40 4.39
CA ASP A 217 4.96 -7.94 4.43
C ASP A 217 4.18 -7.30 5.59
N GLN A 218 3.15 -7.97 6.11
CA GLN A 218 2.40 -7.48 7.27
C GLN A 218 3.31 -7.25 8.49
N PHE A 219 4.26 -8.16 8.74
CA PHE A 219 5.19 -8.03 9.86
C PHE A 219 6.23 -6.95 9.60
N GLN A 220 6.73 -6.84 8.36
CA GLN A 220 7.67 -5.80 8.00
C GLN A 220 7.03 -4.41 8.07
N ALA A 221 5.81 -4.25 7.54
CA ALA A 221 5.02 -3.04 7.62
C ALA A 221 4.86 -2.56 9.06
N ALA A 222 4.46 -3.46 9.96
CA ALA A 222 4.35 -3.18 11.39
C ALA A 222 5.71 -2.80 12.01
N ALA A 223 6.77 -3.53 11.68
CA ALA A 223 8.12 -3.24 12.18
C ALA A 223 8.64 -1.87 11.70
N LEU A 224 8.39 -1.50 10.44
CA LEU A 224 8.77 -0.20 9.87
C LEU A 224 7.99 0.94 10.50
N ALA A 225 6.69 0.77 10.74
CA ALA A 225 5.89 1.76 11.45
C ALA A 225 6.40 1.94 12.89
N HIS A 226 6.64 0.84 13.61
CA HIS A 226 7.23 0.87 14.95
C HIS A 226 8.62 1.56 14.98
N LEU A 227 9.47 1.31 13.98
CA LEU A 227 10.78 1.96 13.83
C LEU A 227 10.65 3.48 13.70
N ILE A 228 9.70 3.95 12.90
CA ILE A 228 9.43 5.37 12.68
C ILE A 228 8.88 6.03 13.95
N ARG A 229 8.02 5.32 14.68
CA ARG A 229 7.52 5.76 15.98
C ARG A 229 8.64 5.85 17.02
N HIS A 230 9.52 4.84 17.07
CA HIS A 230 10.65 4.74 18.00
C HIS A 230 11.60 5.94 17.92
N PHE A 231 11.83 6.48 16.71
CA PHE A 231 12.71 7.65 16.49
C PHE A 231 12.00 9.03 16.57
N GLY A 232 10.73 9.09 17.00
CA GLY A 232 10.11 10.31 17.54
C GLY A 232 9.58 11.35 16.54
N TRP A 233 9.19 10.96 15.33
CA TRP A 233 8.75 11.87 14.28
C TRP A 233 7.24 12.33 14.37
N THR A 234 6.76 13.08 15.41
CA THR A 234 5.29 13.45 15.59
C THR A 234 4.89 14.62 16.58
N TRP A 235 4.36 15.85 16.23
CA TRP A 235 3.43 16.71 17.12
C TRP A 235 2.95 18.18 16.72
N ILE A 236 1.73 18.65 17.16
CA ILE A 236 1.19 20.07 17.06
C ILE A 236 0.49 20.62 18.35
N GLY A 237 0.15 21.93 18.46
CA GLY A 237 -0.64 22.54 19.59
C GLY A 237 -1.94 23.27 19.17
N ALA A 238 -2.88 23.56 20.11
CA ALA A 238 -4.20 24.14 19.79
C ALA A 238 -4.73 25.22 20.77
N VAL A 239 -5.46 26.23 20.25
CA VAL A 239 -6.08 27.33 21.03
C VAL A 239 -7.44 27.78 20.45
N ARG A 240 -8.39 28.22 21.29
CA ARG A 240 -9.75 28.62 20.85
C ARG A 240 -10.38 29.79 21.62
N SER A 241 -11.33 30.49 20.99
CA SER A 241 -12.23 31.44 21.68
C SER A 241 -13.21 30.68 22.57
N ASP A 242 -13.41 31.13 23.81
CA ASP A 242 -14.43 30.60 24.72
C ASP A 242 -15.81 31.17 24.38
N SER A 243 -16.36 30.69 23.27
CA SER A 243 -17.67 31.03 22.72
C SER A 243 -18.23 29.85 21.94
N ASP A 244 -19.50 29.91 21.50
CA ASP A 244 -20.08 28.81 20.72
C ASP A 244 -19.34 28.57 19.41
N TYR A 245 -18.79 29.62 18.79
CA TYR A 245 -17.96 29.49 17.58
C TYR A 245 -16.65 28.74 17.88
N GLY A 246 -15.83 29.25 18.81
CA GLY A 246 -14.50 28.67 19.06
C GLY A 246 -14.56 27.28 19.70
N ASN A 247 -15.51 27.03 20.60
CA ASN A 247 -15.65 25.74 21.27
C ASN A 247 -16.13 24.64 20.31
N ASN A 248 -17.17 24.89 19.51
CA ASN A 248 -17.67 23.89 18.56
C ASN A 248 -16.73 23.71 17.36
N GLY A 249 -16.12 24.79 16.86
CA GLY A 249 -15.12 24.73 15.78
C GLY A 249 -13.90 23.92 16.18
N MET A 250 -13.34 24.16 17.36
CA MET A 250 -12.20 23.38 17.86
C MET A 250 -12.57 21.94 18.19
N ALA A 251 -13.76 21.66 18.74
CA ALA A 251 -14.20 20.29 18.98
C ALA A 251 -14.31 19.49 17.67
N ALA A 252 -14.90 20.10 16.62
CA ALA A 252 -14.95 19.49 15.29
C ALA A 252 -13.55 19.29 14.70
N PHE A 253 -12.63 20.23 14.92
CA PHE A 253 -11.24 20.10 14.48
C PHE A 253 -10.51 19.00 15.22
N LEU A 254 -10.62 18.89 16.55
CA LEU A 254 -9.94 17.85 17.33
C LEU A 254 -10.46 16.46 16.95
N GLN A 255 -11.75 16.34 16.70
CA GLN A 255 -12.33 15.10 16.17
C GLN A 255 -11.77 14.77 14.78
N ALA A 256 -11.79 15.73 13.85
CA ALA A 256 -11.23 15.53 12.52
C ALA A 256 -9.71 15.26 12.56
N ALA A 257 -8.97 15.94 13.43
CA ALA A 257 -7.54 15.73 13.63
C ALA A 257 -7.27 14.31 14.14
N GLN A 258 -8.08 13.80 15.07
CA GLN A 258 -8.00 12.41 15.53
C GLN A 258 -8.32 11.43 14.39
N GLU A 259 -9.35 11.70 13.59
CA GLU A 259 -9.71 10.89 12.40
C GLU A 259 -8.59 10.91 11.34
N GLU A 260 -7.86 12.02 11.23
CA GLU A 260 -6.71 12.22 10.32
C GLU A 260 -5.35 11.80 10.93
N GLY A 261 -5.33 11.24 12.15
CA GLY A 261 -4.10 10.75 12.82
C GLY A 261 -3.17 11.85 13.37
N ILE A 262 -3.67 13.07 13.54
CA ILE A 262 -2.92 14.25 14.02
C ILE A 262 -3.02 14.35 15.54
N CYS A 263 -1.89 14.56 16.21
CA CYS A 263 -1.82 14.59 17.67
C CYS A 263 -1.55 16.00 18.25
N VAL A 264 -2.19 16.34 19.38
CA VAL A 264 -2.28 17.71 19.94
C VAL A 264 -1.69 17.81 21.36
N GLU A 265 -0.75 18.75 21.59
CA GLU A 265 0.00 18.96 22.85
C GLU A 265 -0.80 19.60 23.96
N TYR A 266 -1.58 20.62 23.61
CA TYR A 266 -2.42 21.37 24.53
C TYR A 266 -3.62 21.92 23.77
N SER A 267 -4.72 22.19 24.48
CA SER A 267 -5.91 22.84 23.92
C SER A 267 -6.50 23.84 24.91
N GLU A 268 -6.16 25.12 24.74
CA GLU A 268 -6.55 26.20 25.66
C GLU A 268 -7.71 27.05 25.15
N ALA A 269 -8.51 27.61 26.07
CA ALA A 269 -9.65 28.49 25.77
C ALA A 269 -9.63 29.82 26.56
N PHE A 270 -10.03 30.91 25.92
CA PHE A 270 -10.12 32.26 26.49
C PHE A 270 -11.12 33.18 25.74
N SER A 271 -11.54 34.27 26.37
CA SER A 271 -12.43 35.30 25.79
C SER A 271 -11.96 36.71 26.13
N ARG A 272 -12.24 37.69 25.25
CA ARG A 272 -11.94 39.12 25.48
C ARG A 272 -12.51 39.73 26.76
N THR A 273 -13.58 39.17 27.31
CA THR A 273 -14.18 39.64 28.57
C THR A 273 -13.53 39.00 29.81
N ASN A 274 -12.61 38.05 29.63
CA ASN A 274 -11.89 37.45 30.74
C ASN A 274 -10.93 38.44 31.40
N PRO A 275 -10.62 38.24 32.69
CA PRO A 275 -9.53 38.97 33.34
C PRO A 275 -8.20 38.76 32.61
N LEU A 276 -7.35 39.79 32.60
CA LEU A 276 -6.05 39.75 31.92
C LEU A 276 -5.18 38.54 32.35
N SER A 277 -5.26 38.14 33.61
CA SER A 277 -4.54 36.97 34.16
C SER A 277 -4.88 35.65 33.46
N ARG A 278 -6.09 35.51 32.90
CA ARG A 278 -6.49 34.32 32.14
C ARG A 278 -5.84 34.31 30.76
N VAL A 279 -5.79 35.45 30.09
CA VAL A 279 -5.14 35.61 28.77
C VAL A 279 -3.63 35.38 28.90
N GLN A 280 -3.03 35.92 29.96
CA GLN A 280 -1.61 35.70 30.29
C GLN A 280 -1.26 34.24 30.41
N ARG A 281 -2.06 33.46 31.17
CA ARG A 281 -1.84 32.03 31.34
C ARG A 281 -1.85 31.28 30.00
N VAL A 282 -2.79 31.60 29.11
CA VAL A 282 -2.84 30.96 27.77
C VAL A 282 -1.59 31.32 26.96
N ALA A 283 -1.17 32.58 26.99
CA ALA A 283 0.07 33.00 26.34
C ALA A 283 1.31 32.29 26.93
N ASP A 284 1.36 32.11 28.26
CA ASP A 284 2.44 31.37 28.94
C ASP A 284 2.52 29.92 28.46
N VAL A 285 1.38 29.21 28.37
CA VAL A 285 1.32 27.84 27.86
C VAL A 285 1.89 27.74 26.45
N ILE A 286 1.48 28.64 25.54
CA ILE A 286 1.98 28.69 24.16
C ILE A 286 3.49 28.99 24.13
N ARG A 287 3.99 29.86 25.00
CA ARG A 287 5.42 30.18 25.07
C ARG A 287 6.25 28.99 25.57
N SER A 288 5.78 28.26 26.58
CA SER A 288 6.50 27.12 27.15
C SER A 288 6.42 25.83 26.33
N SER A 289 5.47 25.72 25.39
CA SER A 289 5.23 24.51 24.62
C SER A 289 6.36 24.16 23.62
N THR A 290 6.53 22.87 23.35
CA THR A 290 7.47 22.36 22.33
C THR A 290 6.89 22.35 20.91
N ALA A 291 5.57 22.44 20.76
CA ALA A 291 4.88 22.42 19.47
C ALA A 291 5.29 23.62 18.60
N ARG A 292 5.84 23.36 17.41
CA ARG A 292 6.22 24.41 16.45
C ARG A 292 5.03 24.95 15.65
N VAL A 293 3.95 24.17 15.57
CA VAL A 293 2.71 24.49 14.84
C VAL A 293 1.57 24.67 15.83
N VAL A 294 0.77 25.73 15.69
CA VAL A 294 -0.36 26.03 16.57
C VAL A 294 -1.63 26.30 15.75
N VAL A 295 -2.69 25.54 16.01
CA VAL A 295 -4.00 25.71 15.37
C VAL A 295 -4.89 26.60 16.23
N ALA A 296 -5.48 27.63 15.63
CA ALA A 296 -6.27 28.64 16.33
C ALA A 296 -7.67 28.83 15.72
N PHE A 297 -8.70 28.28 16.39
CA PHE A 297 -10.12 28.57 16.13
C PHE A 297 -10.60 29.70 17.06
N VAL A 298 -10.26 30.93 16.69
CA VAL A 298 -10.40 32.12 17.54
C VAL A 298 -11.08 33.23 16.72
N SER A 299 -11.92 34.06 17.32
CA SER A 299 -12.46 35.25 16.61
C SER A 299 -11.34 36.27 16.33
N SER A 300 -11.45 37.07 15.25
CA SER A 300 -10.44 38.11 14.95
C SER A 300 -10.17 39.02 16.16
N TRP A 301 -11.22 39.42 16.88
CA TRP A 301 -11.10 40.29 18.06
C TRP A 301 -10.38 39.64 19.24
N ASP A 302 -10.68 38.37 19.55
CA ASP A 302 -10.01 37.64 20.64
C ASP A 302 -8.54 37.36 20.28
N MET A 303 -8.27 37.01 19.01
CA MET A 303 -6.91 36.75 18.52
C MET A 303 -6.03 37.99 18.67
N LYS A 304 -6.56 39.17 18.35
CA LYS A 304 -5.87 40.47 18.54
C LYS A 304 -5.44 40.71 19.99
N ILE A 305 -6.24 40.26 20.96
CA ILE A 305 -5.94 40.41 22.39
C ILE A 305 -4.84 39.42 22.80
N LEU A 306 -4.92 38.17 22.36
CA LEU A 306 -3.88 37.17 22.63
C LEU A 306 -2.54 37.59 22.04
N LEU A 307 -2.50 38.02 20.77
CA LEU A 307 -1.28 38.47 20.11
C LEU A 307 -0.63 39.67 20.81
N ARG A 308 -1.43 40.66 21.23
CA ARG A 308 -0.93 41.80 22.03
C ARG A 308 -0.28 41.34 23.34
N GLU A 309 -0.84 40.33 24.00
CA GLU A 309 -0.24 39.78 25.23
C GLU A 309 1.00 38.92 24.93
N MET A 310 1.04 38.24 23.78
CA MET A 310 2.20 37.48 23.34
C MET A 310 3.38 38.36 22.92
N GLU A 311 3.16 39.58 22.42
CA GLU A 311 4.22 40.54 22.07
C GLU A 311 4.89 41.19 23.29
N ARG A 312 4.27 41.12 24.48
CA ARG A 312 4.83 41.72 25.70
C ARG A 312 6.12 41.05 26.18
N LEU A 313 6.29 39.77 25.88
CA LEU A 313 7.45 38.99 26.25
C LEU A 313 7.98 38.23 25.03
N PRO A 314 9.30 38.02 24.92
CA PRO A 314 9.87 37.23 23.83
C PRO A 314 9.20 35.84 23.75
N SER A 315 8.73 35.48 22.56
CA SER A 315 8.07 34.19 22.29
C SER A 315 8.83 33.45 21.18
N PRO A 316 8.97 32.11 21.26
CA PRO A 316 9.55 31.34 20.17
C PRO A 316 8.74 31.51 18.87
N PRO A 317 9.38 31.46 17.68
CA PRO A 317 8.64 31.51 16.42
C PRO A 317 7.71 30.30 16.30
N ARG A 318 6.46 30.54 15.92
CA ARG A 318 5.44 29.51 15.71
C ARG A 318 4.87 29.61 14.30
N GLN A 319 4.55 28.47 13.71
CA GLN A 319 3.72 28.39 12.52
C GLN A 319 2.25 28.39 12.95
N TRP A 320 1.52 29.45 12.62
CA TRP A 320 0.10 29.53 12.96
C TRP A 320 -0.77 28.95 11.86
N ILE A 321 -1.77 28.18 12.27
CA ILE A 321 -2.84 27.69 11.41
C ILE A 321 -4.13 28.36 11.87
N GLY A 322 -4.62 29.28 11.06
CA GLY A 322 -5.75 30.13 11.40
C GLY A 322 -7.07 29.68 10.81
N SER A 323 -8.13 29.92 11.58
CA SER A 323 -9.49 29.90 11.06
C SER A 323 -9.74 31.10 10.12
N GLU A 324 -10.66 30.92 9.19
CA GLU A 324 -11.21 31.91 8.25
C GLU A 324 -11.58 33.25 8.91
N SER A 325 -11.95 33.21 10.18
CA SER A 325 -12.34 34.38 10.99
C SER A 325 -11.25 35.43 11.19
N TRP A 326 -9.96 35.05 11.07
CA TRP A 326 -8.85 35.96 11.34
C TRP A 326 -7.69 35.83 10.36
N VAL A 327 -7.51 34.65 9.74
CA VAL A 327 -6.33 34.40 8.90
C VAL A 327 -6.25 35.30 7.66
N THR A 328 -7.39 35.80 7.18
CA THR A 328 -7.47 36.77 6.07
C THR A 328 -7.74 38.21 6.52
N ASP A 329 -7.79 38.47 7.83
CA ASP A 329 -8.04 39.81 8.35
C ASP A 329 -6.77 40.69 8.20
N PRO A 330 -6.83 41.79 7.42
CA PRO A 330 -5.68 42.67 7.22
C PRO A 330 -5.10 43.27 8.52
N ASP A 331 -5.90 43.38 9.59
CA ASP A 331 -5.42 43.89 10.87
C ASP A 331 -4.41 42.96 11.55
N MET A 332 -4.42 41.66 11.22
CA MET A 332 -3.46 40.69 11.77
C MET A 332 -2.05 40.91 11.21
N LEU A 333 -1.92 41.55 10.04
CA LEU A 333 -0.62 41.85 9.40
C LEU A 333 0.25 42.82 10.21
N ARG A 334 -0.33 43.51 11.21
CA ARG A 334 0.41 44.40 12.10
C ARG A 334 1.23 43.65 13.16
N PHE A 335 0.92 42.37 13.40
CA PHE A 335 1.60 41.53 14.38
C PHE A 335 2.64 40.66 13.68
N GLY A 336 3.92 40.86 14.00
CA GLY A 336 5.02 40.08 13.41
C GLY A 336 4.91 38.58 13.71
N LEU A 337 4.25 38.22 14.82
CA LEU A 337 3.98 36.84 15.22
C LEU A 337 3.12 36.06 14.23
N CYS A 338 2.33 36.74 13.38
CA CYS A 338 1.48 36.12 12.36
C CYS A 338 2.20 35.93 11.02
N ALA A 339 3.47 36.32 10.90
CA ALA A 339 4.23 36.13 9.67
C ALA A 339 4.29 34.64 9.30
N GLY A 340 3.83 34.32 8.09
CA GLY A 340 3.76 32.95 7.58
C GLY A 340 2.50 32.18 7.99
N ALA A 341 1.53 32.78 8.70
CA ALA A 341 0.28 32.11 9.05
C ALA A 341 -0.48 31.59 7.82
N ILE A 342 -1.09 30.42 7.96
CA ILE A 342 -1.83 29.74 6.87
C ILE A 342 -3.22 29.30 7.35
N GLY A 343 -4.19 29.28 6.45
CA GLY A 343 -5.56 28.88 6.76
C GLY A 343 -6.47 29.07 5.56
N PHE A 344 -7.71 28.61 5.65
CA PHE A 344 -8.68 28.75 4.57
C PHE A 344 -9.40 30.08 4.65
N GLY A 345 -9.28 30.88 3.60
CA GLY A 345 -10.08 32.09 3.42
C GLY A 345 -11.40 31.80 2.70
N ILE A 346 -12.39 32.66 2.92
CA ILE A 346 -13.64 32.63 2.15
C ILE A 346 -13.35 33.06 0.71
N GLN A 347 -14.04 32.44 -0.25
CA GLN A 347 -13.83 32.67 -1.68
C GLN A 347 -13.93 34.16 -2.02
N ARG A 348 -12.89 34.68 -2.68
CA ARG A 348 -12.89 36.03 -3.23
C ARG A 348 -13.85 36.09 -4.40
N SER A 349 -14.71 37.09 -4.38
CA SER A 349 -15.53 37.46 -5.52
C SER A 349 -15.30 38.92 -5.85
N VAL A 350 -15.15 39.21 -7.13
CA VAL A 350 -15.21 40.59 -7.61
C VAL A 350 -16.66 40.85 -7.96
N ILE A 351 -17.32 41.72 -7.19
CA ILE A 351 -18.67 42.17 -7.50
C ILE A 351 -18.51 43.39 -8.43
N PRO A 352 -18.81 43.25 -9.75
CA PRO A 352 -18.59 44.33 -10.71
C PRO A 352 -19.39 45.58 -10.32
N GLY A 353 -18.76 46.75 -10.40
CA GLY A 353 -19.37 48.00 -9.98
C GLY A 353 -19.50 48.20 -8.47
N LEU A 354 -19.22 47.20 -7.61
CA LEU A 354 -19.31 47.39 -6.16
C LEU A 354 -18.29 48.42 -5.66
N ARG A 355 -17.06 48.38 -6.17
CA ARG A 355 -16.06 49.39 -5.81
C ARG A 355 -16.55 50.78 -6.17
N ASP A 356 -17.03 50.97 -7.40
CA ASP A 356 -17.52 52.28 -7.86
C ASP A 356 -18.76 52.71 -7.07
N PHE A 357 -19.65 51.77 -6.71
CA PHE A 357 -20.78 52.02 -5.83
C PHE A 357 -20.37 52.44 -4.41
N LEU A 358 -19.40 51.75 -3.80
CA LEU A 358 -18.87 52.08 -2.49
C LEU A 358 -18.12 53.43 -2.49
N LEU A 359 -17.51 53.78 -3.62
CA LEU A 359 -16.83 55.07 -3.82
C LEU A 359 -17.79 56.19 -4.26
N ASP A 360 -18.97 55.87 -4.79
CA ASP A 360 -20.06 56.80 -5.11
C ASP A 360 -20.85 57.21 -3.86
N LEU A 361 -20.08 57.65 -2.86
CA LEU A 361 -20.56 58.28 -1.64
C LEU A 361 -20.34 59.79 -1.77
N SER A 362 -21.27 60.47 -2.45
CA SER A 362 -21.27 61.92 -2.49
C SER A 362 -21.54 62.49 -1.08
N PRO A 363 -21.04 63.69 -0.74
CA PRO A 363 -21.31 64.31 0.56
C PRO A 363 -22.80 64.39 0.93
N GLN A 364 -23.67 64.54 -0.08
CA GLN A 364 -25.13 64.49 0.10
C GLN A 364 -25.65 63.11 0.52
N LYS A 365 -25.11 62.03 -0.07
CA LYS A 365 -25.45 60.65 0.34
C LYS A 365 -24.96 60.36 1.76
N VAL A 366 -23.76 60.84 2.10
CA VAL A 366 -23.16 60.67 3.42
C VAL A 366 -23.96 61.43 4.50
N SER A 367 -24.39 62.66 4.22
CA SER A 367 -25.20 63.45 5.17
C SER A 367 -26.58 62.85 5.46
N ASN A 368 -27.07 61.97 4.59
CA ASN A 368 -28.38 61.33 4.76
C ASN A 368 -28.34 60.10 5.69
N SER A 369 -27.17 59.70 6.21
CA SER A 369 -27.02 58.56 7.14
C SER A 369 -26.03 58.88 8.27
N PRO A 370 -26.46 58.77 9.55
CA PRO A 370 -25.55 58.97 10.69
C PRO A 370 -24.34 58.02 10.68
N MET A 371 -24.54 56.77 10.24
CA MET A 371 -23.48 55.77 10.17
C MET A 371 -22.45 56.09 9.08
N PHE A 372 -22.90 56.57 7.90
CA PHE A 372 -21.95 57.02 6.87
C PHE A 372 -21.25 58.30 7.28
N THR A 373 -21.91 59.18 8.05
CA THR A 373 -21.26 60.35 8.63
C THR A 373 -20.14 59.94 9.58
N GLU A 374 -20.39 59.04 10.54
CA GLU A 374 -19.36 58.53 11.46
C GLU A 374 -18.18 57.89 10.70
N PHE A 375 -18.47 57.03 9.73
CA PHE A 375 -17.44 56.43 8.88
C PHE A 375 -16.61 57.48 8.15
N TRP A 376 -17.24 58.48 7.53
CA TRP A 376 -16.56 59.51 6.75
C TRP A 376 -15.67 60.38 7.63
N GLU A 377 -16.18 60.82 8.77
CA GLU A 377 -15.44 61.63 9.73
C GLU A 377 -14.24 60.86 10.31
N GLY A 378 -14.43 59.58 10.64
CA GLY A 378 -13.36 58.71 11.13
C GLY A 378 -12.29 58.38 10.08
N ALA A 379 -12.69 58.15 8.82
CA ALA A 379 -11.76 57.80 7.74
C ALA A 379 -10.91 59.00 7.28
N PHE A 380 -11.48 60.21 7.22
CA PHE A 380 -10.78 61.41 6.75
C PHE A 380 -10.29 62.33 7.88
N GLY A 381 -10.60 62.01 9.14
CA GLY A 381 -10.22 62.83 10.28
C GLY A 381 -10.85 64.23 10.24
N CYS A 382 -12.06 64.37 9.71
CA CYS A 382 -12.74 65.66 9.49
C CYS A 382 -14.18 65.65 10.03
N ARG A 383 -14.94 66.75 9.85
CA ARG A 383 -16.38 66.83 10.15
C ARG A 383 -17.19 67.42 9.00
N LEU A 384 -18.35 66.85 8.68
CA LEU A 384 -19.20 67.33 7.58
C LEU A 384 -20.09 68.51 8.01
N GLY A 385 -20.20 69.53 7.14
CA GLY A 385 -21.06 70.71 7.38
C GLY A 385 -22.54 70.36 7.25
N LYS A 386 -23.35 70.67 8.26
CA LYS A 386 -24.77 70.27 8.34
C LYS A 386 -25.62 70.97 7.26
N VAL A 387 -26.13 70.23 6.27
CA VAL A 387 -27.37 70.61 5.58
C VAL A 387 -28.49 69.77 6.21
N ALA A 388 -29.33 70.42 7.00
CA ALA A 388 -30.45 69.79 7.68
C ALA A 388 -31.52 69.39 6.65
N PHE A 389 -31.63 68.11 6.33
CA PHE A 389 -32.85 67.56 5.76
C PHE A 389 -33.59 66.76 6.83
N GLN A 390 -34.74 67.30 7.22
CA GLN A 390 -35.81 66.56 7.87
C GLN A 390 -36.19 65.39 6.96
N LEU A 391 -35.95 64.16 7.39
CA LEU A 391 -36.76 63.05 6.92
C LEU A 391 -38.03 63.01 7.76
N ALA A 392 -39.11 63.29 7.04
CA ALA A 392 -40.48 63.30 7.44
C ALA A 392 -40.91 61.94 8.02
N ASN A 393 -41.80 62.03 9.01
CA ASN A 393 -42.75 61.05 9.52
C ASN A 393 -42.84 59.71 8.77
N GLY A 394 -42.72 58.61 9.53
CA GLY A 394 -43.11 57.29 9.04
C GLY A 394 -42.85 56.11 9.96
N LEU A 395 -42.91 56.27 11.29
CA LEU A 395 -43.06 55.13 12.22
C LEU A 395 -44.04 55.54 13.32
N ASP A 396 -45.31 55.65 12.94
CA ASP A 396 -46.43 55.53 13.88
C ASP A 396 -46.65 54.04 14.16
N PRO A 397 -46.54 53.55 15.40
CA PRO A 397 -47.20 52.32 15.81
C PRO A 397 -48.50 52.71 16.51
N MET A 398 -49.45 53.23 15.74
CA MET A 398 -50.86 53.16 16.10
C MET A 398 -51.59 52.50 14.93
N PHE A 399 -51.72 51.18 14.98
CA PHE A 399 -52.69 50.48 14.14
C PHE A 399 -54.05 50.52 14.84
N ASP A 400 -54.96 51.22 14.18
CA ASP A 400 -56.39 51.31 14.43
C ASP A 400 -57.06 49.92 14.30
N THR A 401 -57.93 49.56 15.25
CA THR A 401 -58.70 48.31 15.27
C THR A 401 -59.97 48.42 14.42
N GLY A 402 -59.81 48.84 13.17
CA GLY A 402 -60.89 48.99 12.20
C GLY A 402 -60.69 48.07 11.00
N GLU A 403 -61.71 47.29 10.66
CA GLU A 403 -61.73 46.28 9.60
C GLU A 403 -61.31 46.82 8.22
N GLN A 404 -60.02 46.73 7.91
CA GLN A 404 -59.38 46.40 6.62
C GLN A 404 -57.92 46.90 6.63
N CYS A 405 -56.99 46.08 7.14
CA CYS A 405 -55.56 46.36 6.97
C CYS A 405 -55.11 45.97 5.55
N SER A 406 -54.98 46.96 4.67
CA SER A 406 -54.12 46.87 3.50
C SER A 406 -52.66 47.14 3.90
N GLY A 407 -51.87 46.06 4.04
CA GLY A 407 -50.42 45.99 3.84
C GLY A 407 -49.49 46.89 4.68
N SER A 408 -49.11 46.43 5.88
CA SER A 408 -47.81 46.80 6.48
C SER A 408 -46.76 45.80 6.03
N ALA A 409 -45.67 46.28 5.41
CA ALA A 409 -44.60 45.43 4.89
C ALA A 409 -43.97 44.63 6.03
N THR A 410 -44.41 43.38 6.18
CA THR A 410 -43.87 42.43 7.15
C THR A 410 -42.46 42.07 6.69
N VAL A 411 -41.46 42.12 7.58
CA VAL A 411 -40.09 41.71 7.24
C VAL A 411 -40.13 40.24 6.82
N THR A 412 -40.06 40.01 5.52
CA THR A 412 -40.24 38.68 4.92
C THR A 412 -39.03 37.78 5.13
N ALA A 413 -37.85 38.37 5.33
CA ALA A 413 -36.61 37.67 5.62
C ALA A 413 -35.61 38.63 6.28
N ILE A 414 -34.71 38.09 7.09
CA ILE A 414 -33.64 38.84 7.76
C ILE A 414 -32.29 38.44 7.17
N VAL A 415 -31.50 39.41 6.70
CA VAL A 415 -30.06 39.19 6.50
C VAL A 415 -29.40 39.32 7.87
N GLY A 416 -28.97 38.18 8.41
CA GLY A 416 -28.63 38.00 9.81
C GLY A 416 -27.27 38.54 10.24
N GLU A 417 -27.02 38.47 11.54
CA GLU A 417 -25.77 38.86 12.20
C GLU A 417 -24.58 37.95 11.81
N SER A 418 -23.36 38.45 11.95
CA SER A 418 -22.13 37.80 11.48
C SER A 418 -21.58 36.77 12.47
N ALA A 419 -21.71 36.95 13.78
CA ALA A 419 -21.25 36.02 14.79
C ALA A 419 -22.30 34.92 15.09
N SER A 420 -21.80 33.72 15.42
CA SER A 420 -22.67 32.56 15.63
C SER A 420 -23.51 32.67 16.91
N THR A 421 -22.94 33.12 18.03
CA THR A 421 -23.66 33.21 19.32
C THR A 421 -24.84 34.21 19.30
N PRO A 422 -24.70 35.46 18.80
CA PRO A 422 -25.85 36.37 18.68
C PRO A 422 -26.86 35.88 17.64
N THR A 423 -26.41 35.30 16.53
CA THR A 423 -27.28 34.67 15.52
C THR A 423 -28.17 33.58 16.12
N ILE A 424 -27.60 32.68 16.93
CA ILE A 424 -28.37 31.66 17.67
C ILE A 424 -29.44 32.33 18.55
N SER A 425 -29.07 33.41 19.23
CA SER A 425 -29.98 34.14 20.13
C SER A 425 -31.15 34.78 19.36
N MET A 426 -30.89 35.40 18.21
CA MET A 426 -31.91 35.98 17.34
C MET A 426 -32.87 34.92 16.82
N LEU A 427 -32.34 33.80 16.29
CA LEU A 427 -33.13 32.71 15.70
C LEU A 427 -34.10 32.06 16.68
N ARG A 428 -33.73 31.96 17.96
CA ARG A 428 -34.63 31.47 19.01
C ARG A 428 -35.91 32.31 19.13
N ILE A 429 -35.86 33.58 18.74
CA ILE A 429 -36.99 34.50 18.77
C ILE A 429 -37.69 34.50 17.42
N ILE A 430 -36.99 34.90 16.34
CA ILE A 430 -37.60 35.11 15.03
C ILE A 430 -38.04 33.81 14.34
N GLY A 431 -37.38 32.69 14.65
CA GLY A 431 -37.68 31.39 14.04
C GLY A 431 -39.05 30.85 14.45
N GLN A 432 -39.54 31.24 15.63
CA GLN A 432 -40.90 30.93 16.07
C GLN A 432 -41.95 31.63 15.22
N PHE A 433 -41.62 32.81 14.68
CA PHE A 433 -42.48 33.57 13.78
C PHE A 433 -42.34 33.14 12.31
N GLY A 434 -41.58 32.07 12.03
CA GLY A 434 -41.39 31.56 10.68
C GLY A 434 -40.55 32.46 9.77
N ILE A 435 -39.91 33.51 10.30
CA ILE A 435 -39.11 34.45 9.51
C ILE A 435 -37.76 33.80 9.18
N PRO A 436 -37.43 33.61 7.89
CA PRO A 436 -36.13 33.09 7.49
C PRO A 436 -35.04 34.11 7.76
N GLN A 437 -33.97 33.68 8.42
CA GLN A 437 -32.75 34.47 8.57
C GLN A 437 -31.63 33.84 7.76
N VAL A 438 -31.04 34.62 6.85
CA VAL A 438 -29.85 34.25 6.09
C VAL A 438 -28.65 34.97 6.70
N SER A 439 -27.82 34.29 7.50
CA SER A 439 -26.57 34.90 7.96
C SER A 439 -25.50 34.80 6.88
N HIS A 440 -24.75 35.89 6.72
CA HIS A 440 -23.66 35.95 5.78
C HIS A 440 -22.33 35.42 6.35
N TYR A 441 -22.23 35.16 7.67
CA TYR A 441 -20.95 34.81 8.31
C TYR A 441 -21.05 33.90 9.56
N ALA A 442 -22.24 33.60 10.09
CA ALA A 442 -22.39 32.69 11.24
C ALA A 442 -22.15 31.23 10.83
N SER A 443 -20.92 30.76 11.06
CA SER A 443 -20.39 29.51 10.50
C SER A 443 -20.48 28.29 11.41
N CYS A 444 -20.85 28.43 12.70
CA CYS A 444 -20.91 27.32 13.66
C CYS A 444 -21.64 26.10 13.08
N ALA A 445 -21.03 24.92 13.19
CA ALA A 445 -21.68 23.68 12.74
C ALA A 445 -23.02 23.44 13.45
N CYS A 446 -23.12 23.87 14.71
CA CYS A 446 -24.30 23.78 15.55
C CYS A 446 -25.56 24.44 14.95
N LEU A 447 -25.42 25.52 14.18
CA LEU A 447 -26.53 26.21 13.51
C LEU A 447 -27.14 25.40 12.36
N SER A 448 -26.52 24.29 11.96
CA SER A 448 -27.01 23.43 10.88
C SER A 448 -28.14 22.50 11.32
N ASP A 449 -28.42 22.39 12.63
CA ASP A 449 -29.51 21.57 13.14
C ASP A 449 -30.87 22.21 12.80
N LYS A 450 -31.50 21.72 11.74
CA LYS A 450 -32.80 22.21 11.26
C LYS A 450 -33.96 21.87 12.20
N LYS A 451 -33.78 20.96 13.17
CA LYS A 451 -34.79 20.74 14.21
C LYS A 451 -34.81 21.90 15.19
N GLN A 452 -33.64 22.46 15.51
CA GLN A 452 -33.50 23.60 16.42
C GLN A 452 -33.63 24.96 15.72
N TYR A 453 -33.09 25.08 14.50
CA TYR A 453 -33.07 26.33 13.73
C TYR A 453 -33.67 26.12 12.32
N PRO A 454 -34.98 25.81 12.23
CA PRO A 454 -35.62 25.45 10.96
C PRO A 454 -35.59 26.57 9.92
N THR A 455 -35.65 27.83 10.35
CA THR A 455 -35.68 29.01 9.48
C THR A 455 -34.31 29.64 9.24
N PHE A 456 -33.22 29.04 9.76
CA PHE A 456 -31.88 29.57 9.55
C PHE A 456 -31.29 29.10 8.23
N PHE A 457 -30.71 30.03 7.50
CA PHE A 457 -29.93 29.78 6.30
C PHE A 457 -28.62 30.56 6.42
N ARG A 458 -27.61 30.13 5.66
CA ARG A 458 -26.36 30.87 5.58
C ARG A 458 -25.74 30.75 4.21
N THR A 459 -24.99 31.77 3.84
CA THR A 459 -24.17 31.76 2.63
C THR A 459 -22.74 31.31 2.92
N ILE A 460 -22.26 31.42 4.16
CA ILE A 460 -20.97 30.88 4.58
C ILE A 460 -21.07 29.35 4.80
N PRO A 461 -20.03 28.56 4.44
CA PRO A 461 -19.99 27.14 4.77
C PRO A 461 -19.99 26.86 6.29
N SER A 462 -20.28 25.60 6.64
CA SER A 462 -20.17 25.12 8.03
C SER A 462 -18.73 24.98 8.48
N ASP A 463 -18.44 25.35 9.73
CA ASP A 463 -17.15 25.09 10.38
C ASP A 463 -16.79 23.60 10.37
N LYS A 464 -17.76 22.68 10.30
CA LYS A 464 -17.50 21.24 10.13
C LYS A 464 -16.60 20.96 8.92
N PHE A 465 -16.88 21.62 7.80
CA PHE A 465 -16.11 21.41 6.57
C PHE A 465 -14.73 22.04 6.65
N GLN A 466 -14.62 23.18 7.33
CA GLN A 466 -13.34 23.85 7.52
C GLN A 466 -12.46 23.14 8.54
N ALA A 467 -13.02 22.63 9.63
CA ALA A 467 -12.33 21.81 10.61
C ALA A 467 -11.73 20.56 9.94
N ALA A 468 -12.53 19.85 9.13
CA ALA A 468 -12.05 18.75 8.31
C ALA A 468 -10.97 19.22 7.32
N ALA A 469 -11.19 20.32 6.61
CA ALA A 469 -10.21 20.87 5.66
C ALA A 469 -8.89 21.28 6.33
N LEU A 470 -8.91 21.83 7.53
CA LEU A 470 -7.71 22.23 8.29
C LEU A 470 -6.95 21.03 8.85
N ALA A 471 -7.67 19.99 9.31
CA ALA A 471 -7.05 18.71 9.65
C ALA A 471 -6.40 18.10 8.40
N HIS A 472 -7.12 18.05 7.27
CA HIS A 472 -6.55 17.66 5.98
C HIS A 472 -5.39 18.55 5.56
N LEU A 473 -5.40 19.86 5.84
CA LEU A 473 -4.31 20.79 5.50
C LEU A 473 -3.03 20.49 6.28
N ILE A 474 -3.16 20.18 7.58
CA ILE A 474 -2.04 19.77 8.43
C ILE A 474 -1.50 18.42 7.98
N ARG A 475 -2.41 17.49 7.65
CA ARG A 475 -2.11 16.22 7.00
C ARG A 475 -1.49 16.41 5.61
N HIS A 476 -1.76 17.53 4.92
CA HIS A 476 -1.30 17.94 3.59
C HIS A 476 -0.02 18.82 3.62
N PHE A 477 0.51 19.19 4.78
CA PHE A 477 1.84 19.83 4.88
C PHE A 477 2.85 19.03 5.66
N GLY A 478 2.41 17.91 6.24
CA GLY A 478 3.35 16.93 6.76
C GLY A 478 4.07 17.27 8.00
N TRP A 479 3.35 17.96 8.84
CA TRP A 479 3.74 18.11 10.21
C TRP A 479 3.38 16.83 10.99
N THR A 480 3.88 15.73 10.41
CA THR A 480 3.92 14.29 10.73
C THR A 480 4.34 13.48 9.47
N TRP A 481 5.14 14.00 8.51
CA TRP A 481 5.28 13.38 7.17
C TRP A 481 6.55 12.59 6.88
N ILE A 482 6.28 11.38 6.37
CA ILE A 482 7.17 10.60 5.52
C ILE A 482 6.63 10.61 4.08
N GLY A 483 7.47 10.60 3.06
CA GLY A 483 7.07 10.25 1.71
C GLY A 483 6.84 8.74 1.62
N ALA A 484 5.94 8.29 0.76
CA ALA A 484 5.76 6.89 0.45
C ALA A 484 5.82 6.67 -1.07
N VAL A 485 6.57 5.66 -1.47
CA VAL A 485 6.61 5.23 -2.87
C VAL A 485 6.49 3.72 -2.94
N ARG A 486 5.73 3.23 -3.91
CA ARG A 486 5.47 1.79 -4.08
C ARG A 486 5.49 1.37 -5.54
N SER A 487 5.79 0.11 -5.76
CA SER A 487 5.52 -0.53 -7.05
C SER A 487 4.02 -0.58 -7.30
N ASP A 488 3.57 -0.26 -8.53
CA ASP A 488 2.20 -0.47 -8.97
C ASP A 488 2.00 -1.96 -9.31
N SER A 489 1.98 -2.77 -8.25
CA SER A 489 1.87 -4.22 -8.27
C SER A 489 1.15 -4.69 -7.00
N ASP A 490 0.72 -5.94 -6.93
CA ASP A 490 0.12 -6.50 -5.71
C ASP A 490 1.09 -6.43 -4.53
N TYR A 491 2.39 -6.66 -4.76
CA TYR A 491 3.41 -6.50 -3.73
C TYR A 491 3.46 -5.05 -3.21
N GLY A 492 3.72 -4.09 -4.09
CA GLY A 492 3.88 -2.70 -3.65
C GLY A 492 2.58 -2.11 -3.09
N ASN A 493 1.43 -2.41 -3.70
CA ASN A 493 0.13 -1.92 -3.26
C ASN A 493 -0.29 -2.50 -1.90
N ASN A 494 -0.16 -3.82 -1.68
CA ASN A 494 -0.56 -4.42 -0.40
C ASN A 494 0.48 -4.18 0.70
N GLY A 495 1.77 -4.25 0.38
CA GLY A 495 2.84 -3.96 1.33
C GLY A 495 2.80 -2.50 1.81
N MET A 496 2.59 -1.56 0.88
CA MET A 496 2.34 -0.17 1.25
C MET A 496 1.01 0.00 1.98
N ALA A 497 -0.07 -0.67 1.59
CA ALA A 497 -1.34 -0.58 2.33
C ALA A 497 -1.20 -1.07 3.78
N ALA A 498 -0.52 -2.19 4.00
CA ALA A 498 -0.20 -2.70 5.33
C ALA A 498 0.70 -1.72 6.10
N PHE A 499 1.70 -1.14 5.44
CA PHE A 499 2.53 -0.11 6.04
C PHE A 499 1.72 1.15 6.40
N LEU A 500 0.85 1.63 5.52
CA LEU A 500 0.00 2.80 5.76
C LEU A 500 -0.98 2.54 6.90
N GLN A 501 -1.53 1.33 6.99
CA GLN A 501 -2.36 0.91 8.11
C GLN A 501 -1.56 0.90 9.43
N ALA A 502 -0.40 0.24 9.45
CA ALA A 502 0.44 0.19 10.63
C ALA A 502 0.97 1.58 11.02
N ALA A 503 1.33 2.40 10.03
CA ALA A 503 1.73 3.79 10.21
C ALA A 503 0.58 4.58 10.84
N GLN A 504 -0.66 4.38 10.38
CA GLN A 504 -1.83 5.01 10.99
C GLN A 504 -2.04 4.54 12.44
N GLU A 505 -1.91 3.24 12.72
CA GLU A 505 -2.00 2.66 14.07
C GLU A 505 -0.91 3.22 15.01
N GLU A 506 0.28 3.50 14.47
CA GLU A 506 1.43 4.08 15.17
C GLU A 506 1.45 5.63 15.16
N GLY A 507 0.43 6.29 14.60
CA GLY A 507 0.31 7.76 14.58
C GLY A 507 1.24 8.49 13.60
N ILE A 508 1.67 7.81 12.53
CA ILE A 508 2.56 8.30 11.47
C ILE A 508 1.73 8.74 10.26
N CYS A 509 2.04 9.90 9.67
CA CYS A 509 1.36 10.40 8.48
C CYS A 509 2.27 10.37 7.24
N VAL A 510 1.67 10.18 6.05
CA VAL A 510 2.38 10.01 4.75
C VAL A 510 2.07 11.12 3.72
N GLU A 511 3.11 11.76 3.15
CA GLU A 511 3.10 12.95 2.27
C GLU A 511 2.49 12.74 0.91
N TYR A 512 3.13 11.87 0.19
CA TYR A 512 2.66 11.36 -1.07
C TYR A 512 2.71 9.85 -0.93
N SER A 513 1.82 9.17 -1.64
CA SER A 513 1.94 7.73 -1.83
C SER A 513 1.87 7.47 -3.33
N GLU A 514 3.02 7.60 -3.99
CA GLU A 514 3.10 7.42 -5.43
C GLU A 514 3.26 5.94 -5.78
N ALA A 515 2.51 5.52 -6.79
CA ALA A 515 2.65 4.22 -7.42
C ALA A 515 3.21 4.39 -8.83
N PHE A 516 4.15 3.52 -9.19
CA PHE A 516 4.70 3.43 -10.53
C PHE A 516 5.16 2.01 -10.81
N SER A 517 5.26 1.68 -12.09
CA SER A 517 5.86 0.44 -12.57
C SER A 517 6.92 0.77 -13.62
N ARG A 518 7.95 -0.07 -13.72
CA ARG A 518 8.97 0.03 -14.78
C ARG A 518 8.41 -0.03 -16.21
N THR A 519 7.20 -0.54 -16.41
CA THR A 519 6.54 -0.57 -17.72
C THR A 519 5.74 0.71 -18.02
N ASN A 520 5.64 1.64 -17.07
CA ASN A 520 4.99 2.91 -17.31
C ASN A 520 5.82 3.78 -18.28
N PRO A 521 5.17 4.70 -19.01
CA PRO A 521 5.89 5.71 -19.79
C PRO A 521 6.87 6.50 -18.91
N LEU A 522 8.00 6.89 -19.47
CA LEU A 522 9.03 7.66 -18.75
C LEU A 522 8.46 8.91 -18.05
N SER A 523 7.46 9.57 -18.66
CA SER A 523 6.76 10.72 -18.09
C SER A 523 6.07 10.43 -16.75
N ARG A 524 5.63 9.18 -16.51
CA ARG A 524 5.06 8.75 -15.22
C ARG A 524 6.16 8.60 -14.16
N VAL A 525 7.28 7.97 -14.51
CA VAL A 525 8.43 7.81 -13.60
C VAL A 525 9.02 9.18 -13.23
N GLN A 526 9.17 10.06 -14.23
CA GLN A 526 9.61 11.45 -14.03
C GLN A 526 8.71 12.20 -13.07
N ARG A 527 7.38 12.09 -13.23
CA ARG A 527 6.42 12.68 -12.30
C ARG A 527 6.64 12.19 -10.87
N VAL A 528 6.86 10.89 -10.66
CA VAL A 528 7.11 10.34 -9.32
C VAL A 528 8.43 10.89 -8.75
N ALA A 529 9.50 10.91 -9.54
CA ALA A 529 10.77 11.51 -9.12
C ALA A 529 10.62 13.00 -8.78
N ASP A 530 9.84 13.75 -9.55
CA ASP A 530 9.57 15.18 -9.32
C ASP A 530 8.74 15.41 -8.07
N VAL A 531 7.77 14.54 -7.76
CA VAL A 531 7.06 14.54 -6.48
C VAL A 531 8.04 14.33 -5.32
N ILE A 532 8.93 13.35 -5.40
CA ILE A 532 9.94 13.10 -4.36
C ILE A 532 10.91 14.28 -4.22
N ARG A 533 11.32 14.93 -5.32
CA ARG A 533 12.23 16.09 -5.32
C ARG A 533 11.58 17.33 -4.72
N SER A 534 10.34 17.63 -5.11
CA SER A 534 9.60 18.81 -4.67
C SER A 534 9.00 18.67 -3.27
N SER A 535 8.89 17.43 -2.78
CA SER A 535 8.35 17.12 -1.46
C SER A 535 9.17 17.71 -0.31
N THR A 536 8.47 18.06 0.77
CA THR A 536 9.06 18.49 2.04
C THR A 536 9.49 17.33 2.94
N ALA A 537 9.02 16.10 2.69
CA ALA A 537 9.32 14.92 3.48
C ALA A 537 10.82 14.61 3.46
N GLN A 538 11.43 14.61 4.64
CA GLN A 538 12.83 14.23 4.78
C GLN A 538 13.02 12.72 4.79
N VAL A 539 12.01 11.98 5.22
CA VAL A 539 12.01 10.51 5.29
C VAL A 539 11.14 9.96 4.15
N VAL A 540 11.58 8.92 3.46
CA VAL A 540 10.81 8.28 2.36
C VAL A 540 10.77 6.77 2.56
N VAL A 541 9.58 6.22 2.77
CA VAL A 541 9.33 4.77 2.84
C VAL A 541 9.09 4.22 1.43
N ALA A 542 9.91 3.26 1.02
CA ALA A 542 9.87 2.69 -0.32
C ALA A 542 9.54 1.18 -0.27
N PHE A 543 8.26 0.87 -0.51
CA PHE A 543 7.75 -0.49 -0.69
C PHE A 543 7.73 -0.83 -2.19
N VAL A 544 8.93 -0.83 -2.77
CA VAL A 544 9.16 -0.88 -4.22
C VAL A 544 10.01 -2.11 -4.54
N ALA A 545 9.60 -2.91 -5.52
CA ALA A 545 10.39 -4.04 -5.99
C ALA A 545 11.74 -3.55 -6.53
N SER A 546 12.80 -4.36 -6.35
CA SER A 546 14.17 -4.01 -6.78
C SER A 546 14.27 -3.44 -8.20
N GLY A 547 13.58 -4.06 -9.16
CA GLY A 547 13.60 -3.62 -10.56
C GLY A 547 12.96 -2.26 -10.79
N ASP A 548 11.86 -1.95 -10.10
CA ASP A 548 11.19 -0.65 -10.18
C ASP A 548 12.02 0.42 -9.44
N MET A 549 12.57 0.07 -8.28
CA MET A 549 13.40 0.99 -7.48
C MET A 549 14.64 1.43 -8.25
N ARG A 550 15.28 0.52 -9.00
CA ARG A 550 16.39 0.86 -9.90
C ARG A 550 16.02 1.97 -10.87
N ILE A 551 14.87 1.84 -11.56
CA ILE A 551 14.41 2.81 -12.55
C ILE A 551 14.12 4.17 -11.91
N LEU A 552 13.52 4.17 -10.71
CA LEU A 552 13.29 5.40 -9.96
C LEU A 552 14.60 6.07 -9.54
N LEU A 553 15.55 5.30 -9.01
CA LEU A 553 16.85 5.82 -8.58
C LEU A 553 17.67 6.35 -9.77
N GLU A 554 17.65 5.66 -10.90
CA GLU A 554 18.27 6.13 -12.15
C GLU A 554 17.66 7.47 -12.60
N GLU A 555 16.34 7.61 -12.56
CA GLU A 555 15.68 8.86 -12.89
C GLU A 555 16.01 9.95 -11.86
N MET A 556 16.03 9.61 -10.57
CA MET A 556 16.36 10.54 -9.49
C MET A 556 17.80 11.06 -9.57
N ASP A 557 18.76 10.23 -9.96
CA ASP A 557 20.20 10.54 -10.07
C ASP A 557 20.52 11.49 -11.24
N ARG A 558 19.61 11.63 -12.23
CA ARG A 558 19.77 12.56 -13.36
C ARG A 558 19.81 14.03 -12.96
N LEU A 559 19.18 14.39 -11.83
CA LEU A 559 19.07 15.77 -11.36
C LEU A 559 19.39 15.85 -9.86
N PRO A 560 20.01 16.93 -9.38
CA PRO A 560 20.24 17.12 -7.94
C PRO A 560 18.92 17.00 -7.16
N SER A 561 18.88 16.08 -6.21
CA SER A 561 17.74 15.86 -5.34
C SER A 561 18.11 16.26 -3.91
N PRO A 562 17.17 16.85 -3.13
CA PRO A 562 17.41 17.06 -1.71
C PRO A 562 17.77 15.72 -1.05
N PRO A 563 18.68 15.71 -0.06
CA PRO A 563 18.94 14.50 0.70
C PRO A 563 17.62 13.94 1.25
N ARG A 564 17.50 12.61 1.30
CA ARG A 564 16.34 11.91 1.87
C ARG A 564 16.83 10.78 2.75
N GLN A 565 16.20 10.61 3.90
CA GLN A 565 16.35 9.45 4.76
C GLN A 565 15.45 8.34 4.21
N TRP A 566 16.03 7.43 3.44
CA TRP A 566 15.27 6.33 2.86
C TRP A 566 15.00 5.24 3.90
N ILE A 567 13.76 4.72 3.88
CA ILE A 567 13.32 3.56 4.62
C ILE A 567 12.90 2.50 3.60
N GLY A 568 13.68 1.43 3.48
CA GLY A 568 13.53 0.44 2.42
C GLY A 568 12.86 -0.86 2.86
N SER A 569 12.04 -1.40 1.98
CA SER A 569 11.63 -2.81 2.03
C SER A 569 12.81 -3.75 1.77
N GLU A 570 12.69 -4.99 2.23
CA GLU A 570 13.69 -6.06 2.13
C GLU A 570 14.13 -6.32 0.69
N THR A 571 13.24 -6.04 -0.27
CA THR A 571 13.51 -6.32 -1.69
C THR A 571 14.71 -5.56 -2.22
N TRP A 572 14.91 -4.30 -1.81
CA TRP A 572 15.95 -3.41 -2.36
C TRP A 572 16.95 -2.94 -1.30
N VAL A 573 16.57 -2.84 -0.02
CA VAL A 573 17.44 -2.31 1.05
C VAL A 573 18.68 -3.17 1.31
N THR A 574 18.67 -4.42 0.84
CA THR A 574 19.83 -5.34 0.89
C THR A 574 20.34 -5.75 -0.50
N ASN A 575 19.88 -5.09 -1.57
CA ASN A 575 20.32 -5.39 -2.93
C ASN A 575 21.63 -4.65 -3.24
N PRO A 576 22.77 -5.36 -3.45
CA PRO A 576 24.06 -4.74 -3.73
C PRO A 576 24.06 -3.78 -4.91
N ASP A 577 23.22 -4.03 -5.92
CA ASP A 577 23.09 -3.18 -7.10
C ASP A 577 22.63 -1.75 -6.75
N MET A 578 21.98 -1.57 -5.60
CA MET A 578 21.50 -0.26 -5.16
C MET A 578 22.60 0.57 -4.50
N LEU A 579 23.71 -0.04 -4.07
CA LEU A 579 24.84 0.67 -3.44
C LEU A 579 25.56 1.63 -4.39
N ARG A 580 25.32 1.53 -5.71
CA ARG A 580 25.83 2.49 -6.71
C ARG A 580 25.19 3.88 -6.58
N PHE A 581 23.98 3.96 -5.99
CA PHE A 581 23.24 5.22 -5.87
C PHE A 581 23.58 5.91 -4.55
N GLY A 582 24.39 6.98 -4.62
CA GLY A 582 24.83 7.73 -3.45
C GLY A 582 23.70 8.42 -2.68
N LEU A 583 22.57 8.67 -3.34
CA LEU A 583 21.38 9.30 -2.76
C LEU A 583 20.67 8.44 -1.70
N CYS A 584 21.03 7.15 -1.60
CA CYS A 584 20.56 6.21 -0.57
C CYS A 584 21.54 6.06 0.61
N ALA A 585 22.59 6.89 0.70
CA ALA A 585 23.46 6.89 1.87
C ALA A 585 22.62 7.09 3.15
N GLY A 586 22.95 6.38 4.22
CA GLY A 586 22.18 6.42 5.48
C GLY A 586 20.81 5.73 5.43
N ALA A 587 20.40 5.12 4.30
CA ALA A 587 19.16 4.34 4.21
C ALA A 587 19.08 3.28 5.32
N ILE A 588 17.86 2.99 5.77
CA ILE A 588 17.58 2.01 6.80
C ILE A 588 16.42 1.10 6.37
N GLY A 589 16.37 -0.14 6.83
CA GLY A 589 15.24 -1.03 6.56
C GLY A 589 15.50 -2.43 7.06
N PHE A 590 14.54 -3.32 6.82
CA PHE A 590 14.62 -4.70 7.32
C PHE A 590 15.04 -5.66 6.21
N GLY A 591 16.11 -6.42 6.43
CA GLY A 591 16.58 -7.49 5.56
C GLY A 591 16.36 -8.88 6.15
N ILE A 592 16.16 -9.89 5.30
CA ILE A 592 16.02 -11.30 5.72
C ILE A 592 17.35 -11.84 6.25
N GLN A 593 17.38 -12.47 7.42
CA GLN A 593 18.60 -13.00 8.06
C GLN A 593 19.60 -13.67 7.09
N ARG A 594 20.89 -13.36 7.24
CA ARG A 594 21.96 -13.98 6.44
C ARG A 594 22.12 -15.45 6.79
N SER A 595 22.44 -16.27 5.80
CA SER A 595 22.79 -17.68 5.98
C SER A 595 23.98 -18.05 5.09
N VAL A 596 24.61 -19.17 5.42
CA VAL A 596 25.68 -19.79 4.64
C VAL A 596 25.16 -21.11 4.09
N ILE A 597 25.35 -21.33 2.80
CA ILE A 597 25.06 -22.62 2.16
C ILE A 597 26.42 -23.23 1.80
N PRO A 598 26.91 -24.21 2.58
CA PRO A 598 28.18 -24.89 2.30
C PRO A 598 28.19 -25.48 0.89
N GLY A 599 29.33 -25.42 0.20
CA GLY A 599 29.50 -26.00 -1.15
C GLY A 599 28.82 -25.22 -2.29
N LEU A 600 27.84 -24.35 -2.02
CA LEU A 600 27.14 -23.60 -3.07
C LEU A 600 28.09 -22.72 -3.90
N ARG A 601 29.09 -22.10 -3.28
CA ARG A 601 30.07 -21.29 -4.01
C ARG A 601 30.82 -22.12 -5.03
N ASP A 602 31.34 -23.27 -4.62
CA ASP A 602 32.11 -24.15 -5.50
C ASP A 602 31.23 -24.69 -6.63
N PHE A 603 29.97 -25.02 -6.33
CA PHE A 603 28.97 -25.43 -7.32
C PHE A 603 28.65 -24.33 -8.36
N LEU A 604 28.51 -23.07 -7.92
CA LEU A 604 28.24 -21.95 -8.84
C LEU A 604 29.44 -21.65 -9.74
N LEU A 605 30.66 -21.89 -9.25
CA LEU A 605 31.90 -21.67 -10.01
C LEU A 605 32.26 -22.86 -10.92
N ASP A 606 31.63 -24.03 -10.75
CA ASP A 606 31.79 -25.20 -11.63
C ASP A 606 30.95 -25.08 -12.94
N LEU A 607 31.30 -24.08 -13.75
CA LEU A 607 30.74 -23.86 -15.08
C LEU A 607 31.82 -24.06 -16.15
N SER A 608 31.92 -25.28 -16.68
CA SER A 608 32.79 -25.57 -17.84
C SER A 608 32.27 -24.91 -19.13
N PRO A 609 33.12 -24.59 -20.11
CA PRO A 609 32.69 -24.05 -21.41
C PRO A 609 31.65 -24.91 -22.12
N GLN A 610 31.69 -26.25 -21.96
CA GLN A 610 30.69 -27.16 -22.50
C GLN A 610 29.32 -27.01 -21.81
N LYS A 611 29.31 -26.83 -20.48
CA LYS A 611 28.06 -26.56 -19.72
C LYS A 611 27.47 -25.22 -20.17
N VAL A 612 28.31 -24.22 -20.44
CA VAL A 612 27.89 -22.90 -20.95
C VAL A 612 27.29 -23.04 -22.35
N SER A 613 27.98 -23.66 -23.30
CA SER A 613 27.49 -23.81 -24.69
C SER A 613 26.19 -24.60 -24.82
N ASN A 614 25.93 -25.52 -23.88
CA ASN A 614 24.75 -26.38 -23.90
C ASN A 614 23.50 -25.71 -23.30
N SER A 615 23.63 -24.53 -22.69
CA SER A 615 22.49 -23.81 -22.09
C SER A 615 22.43 -22.38 -22.61
N PRO A 616 21.36 -21.99 -23.34
CA PRO A 616 21.17 -20.61 -23.79
C PRO A 616 21.24 -19.59 -22.64
N MET A 617 20.77 -19.99 -21.45
CA MET A 617 20.80 -19.15 -20.25
C MET A 617 22.22 -18.89 -19.74
N PHE A 618 23.09 -19.90 -19.78
CA PHE A 618 24.50 -19.71 -19.40
C PHE A 618 25.27 -18.96 -20.48
N THR A 619 24.98 -19.20 -21.77
CA THR A 619 25.58 -18.42 -22.87
C THR A 619 25.29 -16.94 -22.68
N GLU A 620 24.03 -16.55 -22.47
CA GLU A 620 23.66 -15.15 -22.25
C GLU A 620 24.34 -14.57 -20.99
N PHE A 621 24.35 -15.31 -19.89
CA PHE A 621 25.05 -14.89 -18.67
C PHE A 621 26.55 -14.67 -18.93
N TRP A 622 27.20 -15.57 -19.65
CA TRP A 622 28.64 -15.48 -19.98
C TRP A 622 28.91 -14.28 -20.87
N GLU A 623 28.13 -14.10 -21.93
CA GLU A 623 28.18 -12.95 -22.85
C GLU A 623 28.00 -11.62 -22.11
N GLY A 624 27.00 -11.54 -21.23
CA GLY A 624 26.74 -10.34 -20.42
C GLY A 624 27.80 -10.06 -19.35
N ALA A 625 28.38 -11.11 -18.74
CA ALA A 625 29.38 -10.99 -17.68
C ALA A 625 30.76 -10.54 -18.21
N PHE A 626 31.15 -11.01 -19.40
CA PHE A 626 32.45 -10.71 -20.01
C PHE A 626 32.37 -9.67 -21.14
N GLY A 627 31.16 -9.33 -21.61
CA GLY A 627 30.86 -8.24 -22.53
C GLY A 627 30.99 -8.58 -24.02
N TRP A 628 30.73 -9.83 -24.42
CA TRP A 628 31.10 -10.41 -25.73
C TRP A 628 29.84 -10.86 -26.52
N THR A 629 29.83 -10.76 -27.85
CA THR A 629 28.70 -11.15 -28.73
C THR A 629 29.10 -12.23 -29.75
N SER A 630 28.23 -13.23 -29.97
CA SER A 630 28.50 -14.37 -30.87
C SER A 630 28.24 -14.13 -32.37
N THR A 631 28.03 -12.90 -32.85
CA THR A 631 27.72 -12.64 -34.27
C THR A 631 28.67 -11.64 -34.92
N GLY A 632 29.70 -12.18 -35.57
CA GLY A 632 30.69 -11.39 -36.28
C GLY A 632 30.10 -10.54 -37.40
N VAL A 633 30.04 -9.22 -37.20
CA VAL A 633 30.25 -8.19 -38.24
C VAL A 633 30.74 -6.89 -37.59
N GLY A 634 32.06 -6.72 -37.51
CA GLY A 634 32.71 -5.46 -37.91
C GLY A 634 32.78 -4.30 -36.91
N VAL A 635 33.16 -4.55 -35.66
CA VAL A 635 33.92 -3.64 -34.78
C VAL A 635 34.75 -4.57 -33.88
N GLU A 636 36.06 -4.36 -33.64
CA GLU A 636 36.95 -5.24 -32.84
C GLU A 636 36.23 -6.01 -31.71
N GLU A 637 35.69 -7.19 -32.05
CA GLU A 637 34.78 -7.98 -31.22
C GLU A 637 35.64 -8.97 -30.43
N LYS A 638 35.64 -8.86 -29.09
CA LYS A 638 36.23 -9.89 -28.24
C LYS A 638 35.30 -11.11 -28.29
N VAL A 639 35.84 -12.26 -28.69
CA VAL A 639 35.11 -13.53 -28.90
C VAL A 639 35.32 -14.45 -27.69
N CYS A 640 34.25 -15.10 -27.22
CA CYS A 640 34.29 -16.15 -26.19
C CYS A 640 35.18 -17.31 -26.63
N ASP A 641 36.39 -17.38 -26.10
CA ASP A 641 37.34 -18.48 -26.35
C ASP A 641 37.36 -19.53 -25.23
N GLY A 642 36.60 -19.30 -24.14
CA GLY A 642 36.50 -20.23 -23.01
C GLY A 642 37.66 -20.13 -22.02
N SER A 643 38.55 -19.14 -22.16
CA SER A 643 39.66 -18.87 -21.24
C SER A 643 39.30 -17.96 -20.06
N GLU A 644 38.05 -17.49 -19.99
CA GLU A 644 37.58 -16.57 -18.97
C GLU A 644 37.49 -17.24 -17.59
N ASP A 645 37.98 -16.55 -16.55
CA ASP A 645 38.01 -17.08 -15.19
C ASP A 645 36.83 -16.55 -14.35
N ILE A 646 35.80 -17.38 -14.20
CA ILE A 646 34.63 -17.07 -13.38
C ILE A 646 34.97 -16.86 -11.89
N GLN A 647 36.10 -17.37 -11.39
CA GLN A 647 36.49 -17.19 -9.99
C GLN A 647 36.85 -15.73 -9.67
N GLN A 648 37.29 -14.98 -10.67
CA GLN A 648 37.64 -13.56 -10.55
C GLN A 648 36.47 -12.62 -10.84
N LEU A 649 35.38 -13.14 -11.41
CA LEU A 649 34.20 -12.36 -11.75
C LEU A 649 33.47 -11.90 -10.48
N GLN A 650 33.27 -10.59 -10.32
CA GLN A 650 32.49 -10.01 -9.23
C GLN A 650 31.10 -9.61 -9.73
N THR A 651 30.13 -10.52 -9.61
CA THR A 651 28.72 -10.27 -9.97
C THR A 651 27.80 -10.74 -8.85
N PRO A 652 26.53 -10.28 -8.83
CA PRO A 652 25.53 -10.85 -7.91
C PRO A 652 25.36 -12.38 -8.03
N TYR A 653 25.81 -13.01 -9.13
CA TYR A 653 25.87 -14.47 -9.25
C TYR A 653 26.97 -15.10 -8.39
N THR A 654 28.19 -14.57 -8.43
CA THR A 654 29.36 -15.13 -7.72
C THR A 654 29.51 -14.64 -6.28
N ASP A 655 28.76 -13.61 -5.87
CA ASP A 655 28.82 -13.03 -4.52
C ASP A 655 28.07 -13.88 -3.47
N THR A 656 28.73 -14.91 -2.95
CA THR A 656 28.20 -15.75 -1.86
C THR A 656 28.44 -15.19 -0.45
N SER A 657 28.86 -13.92 -0.31
CA SER A 657 29.23 -13.34 0.99
C SER A 657 28.03 -13.12 1.93
N GLN A 658 26.83 -12.92 1.37
CA GLN A 658 25.60 -12.63 2.12
C GLN A 658 24.37 -13.27 1.46
N LEU A 659 24.17 -14.58 1.65
CA LEU A 659 23.01 -15.28 1.09
C LEU A 659 21.77 -15.03 1.97
N ARG A 660 20.80 -14.28 1.44
CA ARG A 660 19.50 -14.01 2.08
C ARG A 660 18.36 -14.74 1.35
N ILE A 661 18.00 -14.28 0.15
CA ILE A 661 16.89 -14.86 -0.64
C ILE A 661 17.27 -16.21 -1.27
N THR A 662 18.53 -16.39 -1.69
CA THR A 662 19.06 -17.70 -2.14
C THR A 662 18.82 -18.79 -1.10
N HIS A 663 18.93 -18.43 0.16
CA HIS A 663 18.65 -19.32 1.27
C HIS A 663 17.15 -19.63 1.41
N MET A 664 16.24 -18.70 1.10
CA MET A 664 14.80 -18.98 1.06
C MET A 664 14.43 -20.00 -0.03
N VAL A 665 15.10 -19.98 -1.20
CA VAL A 665 14.94 -20.99 -2.25
C VAL A 665 15.37 -22.36 -1.73
N TYR A 666 16.55 -22.43 -1.12
CA TYR A 666 17.09 -23.65 -0.54
C TYR A 666 16.12 -24.23 0.51
N LYS A 667 15.56 -23.39 1.40
CA LYS A 667 14.52 -23.80 2.37
C LYS A 667 13.27 -24.36 1.68
N ALA A 668 12.84 -23.76 0.56
CA ALA A 668 11.62 -24.16 -0.14
C ALA A 668 11.76 -25.56 -0.76
N VAL A 669 12.90 -25.84 -1.39
CA VAL A 669 13.22 -27.18 -1.93
C VAL A 669 13.24 -28.22 -0.81
N TYR A 670 13.93 -27.92 0.29
CA TYR A 670 13.98 -28.82 1.44
C TYR A 670 12.61 -29.05 2.07
N ALA A 671 11.75 -28.03 2.18
CA ALA A 671 10.39 -28.19 2.67
C ALA A 671 9.57 -29.17 1.82
N ILE A 672 9.66 -29.05 0.49
CA ILE A 672 9.01 -29.97 -0.45
C ILE A 672 9.59 -31.38 -0.31
N ALA A 673 10.92 -31.52 -0.24
CA ALA A 673 11.58 -32.81 -0.11
C ALA A 673 11.19 -33.52 1.21
N HIS A 674 11.12 -32.79 2.33
CA HIS A 674 10.63 -33.34 3.60
C HIS A 674 9.15 -33.74 3.53
N ALA A 675 8.32 -32.96 2.83
CA ALA A 675 6.92 -33.34 2.59
C ALA A 675 6.83 -34.64 1.80
N ILE A 676 7.57 -34.78 0.69
CA ILE A 676 7.64 -36.03 -0.10
C ILE A 676 8.19 -37.18 0.75
N HIS A 677 9.23 -36.93 1.55
CA HIS A 677 9.83 -37.93 2.43
C HIS A 677 8.80 -38.52 3.40
N SER A 678 7.98 -37.68 4.04
CA SER A 678 6.91 -38.13 4.93
C SER A 678 5.77 -38.91 4.25
N ILE A 679 5.72 -38.91 2.91
CA ILE A 679 4.76 -39.69 2.11
C ILE A 679 5.36 -41.06 1.78
N VAL A 680 6.61 -41.08 1.29
CA VAL A 680 7.27 -42.31 0.85
C VAL A 680 7.81 -43.15 2.00
N CYS A 681 8.14 -42.50 3.11
CA CYS A 681 8.52 -43.10 4.38
C CYS A 681 7.30 -42.99 5.32
N GLU A 682 6.48 -44.04 5.42
CA GLU A 682 5.38 -44.08 6.41
C GLU A 682 5.94 -43.85 7.82
N GLU A 683 5.82 -42.64 8.36
CA GLU A 683 6.14 -42.36 9.75
C GLU A 683 5.13 -43.07 10.67
N ARG A 684 5.47 -44.28 11.12
CA ARG A 684 4.80 -44.89 12.28
C ARG A 684 5.27 -44.13 13.52
N GLU A 685 4.32 -43.59 14.29
CA GLU A 685 4.49 -42.72 15.48
C GLU A 685 5.47 -43.20 16.57
N ASN A 686 6.11 -44.38 16.46
CA ASN A 686 6.95 -44.97 17.51
C ASN A 686 8.21 -45.71 17.03
N SER A 687 8.78 -45.38 15.87
CA SER A 687 10.04 -46.03 15.43
C SER A 687 11.06 -45.02 14.92
N THR A 688 12.08 -44.79 15.74
CA THR A 688 13.33 -44.15 15.34
C THR A 688 14.16 -45.14 14.52
N VAL A 689 14.57 -44.71 13.33
CA VAL A 689 15.62 -45.33 12.48
C VAL A 689 15.22 -46.56 11.66
N ASN A 690 14.40 -46.36 10.62
CA ASN A 690 14.70 -46.78 9.25
C ASN A 690 13.51 -46.43 8.34
N CYS A 691 13.71 -45.49 7.41
CA CYS A 691 12.76 -45.34 6.30
C CYS A 691 12.82 -46.61 5.45
N VAL A 692 11.81 -47.47 5.58
CA VAL A 692 11.57 -48.53 4.61
C VAL A 692 10.68 -47.92 3.53
N ILE A 693 11.27 -47.60 2.37
CA ILE A 693 10.53 -47.05 1.24
C ILE A 693 9.38 -48.00 0.92
N ASN A 694 8.15 -47.54 1.14
CA ASN A 694 7.00 -48.35 0.81
C ASN A 694 6.77 -48.23 -0.71
N LEU A 695 7.50 -49.03 -1.51
CA LEU A 695 7.37 -49.13 -2.97
C LEU A 695 5.94 -49.53 -3.45
N HIS A 696 5.02 -49.83 -2.51
CA HIS A 696 3.61 -50.07 -2.79
C HIS A 696 2.76 -48.79 -2.88
N VAL A 697 3.29 -47.62 -2.50
CA VAL A 697 2.70 -46.34 -2.89
C VAL A 697 2.97 -46.19 -4.38
N LYS A 698 2.01 -46.62 -5.22
CA LYS A 698 2.09 -46.38 -6.66
C LYS A 698 2.28 -44.87 -6.87
N PRO A 699 3.09 -44.42 -7.84
CA PRO A 699 3.17 -42.99 -8.23
C PRO A 699 1.78 -42.36 -8.41
N THR A 700 0.78 -43.16 -8.79
CA THR A 700 -0.64 -42.78 -8.90
C THR A 700 -1.32 -42.36 -7.58
N GLN A 701 -0.81 -42.72 -6.39
CA GLN A 701 -1.30 -42.22 -5.10
C GLN A 701 -0.62 -40.91 -4.69
N VAL A 702 0.66 -40.70 -5.00
CA VAL A 702 1.37 -39.42 -4.78
C VAL A 702 1.00 -38.37 -5.85
N ASN A 703 0.43 -38.80 -6.97
CA ASN A 703 -0.16 -37.92 -7.99
C ASN A 703 -1.40 -37.18 -7.49
N ASP A 704 -1.99 -37.56 -6.34
CA ASP A 704 -2.92 -36.69 -5.65
C ASP A 704 -2.14 -35.58 -4.95
N LYS A 705 -1.92 -34.48 -5.68
CA LYS A 705 -1.14 -33.31 -5.24
C LYS A 705 -1.66 -32.71 -3.93
N THR A 706 -2.90 -33.02 -3.57
CA THR A 706 -3.48 -32.65 -2.27
C THR A 706 -2.78 -33.32 -1.09
N ILE A 707 -2.16 -34.49 -1.26
CA ILE A 707 -1.41 -35.17 -0.20
C ILE A 707 -0.10 -34.43 0.10
N VAL A 708 0.62 -33.99 -0.94
CA VAL A 708 1.85 -33.18 -0.78
C VAL A 708 1.51 -31.85 -0.09
N LEU A 709 0.41 -31.23 -0.48
CA LEU A 709 -0.14 -30.04 0.18
C LEU A 709 -0.41 -30.28 1.67
N GLU A 710 -1.05 -31.39 2.04
CA GLU A 710 -1.32 -31.72 3.45
C GLU A 710 -0.05 -31.96 4.26
N ARG A 711 0.97 -32.60 3.67
CA ARG A 711 2.26 -32.84 4.32
C ARG A 711 3.07 -31.56 4.48
N LEU A 712 3.05 -30.66 3.50
CA LEU A 712 3.69 -29.35 3.60
C LEU A 712 3.20 -28.55 4.82
N ARG A 713 1.90 -28.63 5.15
CA ARG A 713 1.33 -27.97 6.35
C ARG A 713 1.91 -28.45 7.68
N ARG A 714 2.59 -29.60 7.70
CA ARG A 714 3.13 -30.23 8.93
C ARG A 714 4.65 -30.23 8.99
N VAL A 715 5.32 -29.68 7.98
CA VAL A 715 6.79 -29.63 7.92
C VAL A 715 7.33 -28.83 9.11
N ASN A 716 8.26 -29.44 9.84
CA ASN A 716 8.98 -28.81 10.94
C ASN A 716 10.36 -29.46 11.10
N PHE A 717 11.42 -28.79 10.63
CA PHE A 717 12.80 -29.28 10.75
C PHE A 717 13.79 -28.11 10.89
N SER A 718 15.04 -28.44 11.21
CA SER A 718 16.14 -27.48 11.19
C SER A 718 17.27 -27.97 10.28
N ARG A 719 17.89 -27.04 9.55
CA ARG A 719 19.10 -27.29 8.75
C ARG A 719 19.99 -26.05 8.81
N ASN A 720 21.31 -26.23 8.80
CA ASN A 720 22.32 -25.16 8.84
C ASN A 720 22.00 -24.00 9.82
N GLY A 721 21.47 -24.31 11.01
CA GLY A 721 21.19 -23.33 12.07
C GLY A 721 19.87 -22.55 11.95
N TYR A 722 18.98 -22.89 11.01
CA TYR A 722 17.67 -22.24 10.86
C TYR A 722 16.51 -23.24 10.95
N GLN A 723 15.35 -22.77 11.39
CA GLN A 723 14.10 -23.53 11.44
C GLN A 723 13.32 -23.37 10.13
N VAL A 724 12.64 -24.44 9.70
CA VAL A 724 11.69 -24.44 8.58
C VAL A 724 10.36 -25.00 9.07
N SER A 725 9.35 -24.13 9.12
CA SER A 725 7.97 -24.47 9.46
C SER A 725 7.02 -23.42 8.89
N PHE A 726 5.75 -23.77 8.73
CA PHE A 726 4.70 -22.86 8.25
C PHE A 726 3.57 -22.74 9.27
N ASP A 727 3.01 -21.53 9.40
CA ASP A 727 1.81 -21.27 10.20
C ASP A 727 0.53 -21.68 9.46
N ALA A 728 -0.64 -21.38 10.06
CA ALA A 728 -1.94 -21.67 9.46
C ALA A 728 -2.17 -20.94 8.11
N ASN A 729 -1.47 -19.82 7.89
CA ASN A 729 -1.49 -19.03 6.66
C ASN A 729 -0.38 -19.45 5.70
N GLY A 730 0.34 -20.54 5.95
CA GLY A 730 1.42 -21.01 5.09
C GLY A 730 2.66 -20.09 5.10
N ASP A 731 2.78 -19.25 6.12
CA ASP A 731 3.84 -18.25 6.30
C ASP A 731 4.87 -18.75 7.33
N PRO A 732 6.16 -18.37 7.20
CA PRO A 732 7.15 -18.67 8.22
C PRO A 732 7.07 -17.65 9.37
N VAL A 733 7.66 -17.99 10.51
CA VAL A 733 7.86 -17.03 11.61
C VAL A 733 8.71 -15.86 11.11
N ALA A 734 8.26 -14.62 11.38
CA ALA A 734 8.90 -13.42 10.86
C ALA A 734 10.11 -12.99 11.71
N THR A 735 11.30 -13.09 11.12
CA THR A 735 12.56 -12.61 11.71
C THR A 735 13.33 -11.77 10.69
N TYR A 736 13.72 -10.55 11.06
CA TYR A 736 14.45 -9.61 10.21
C TYR A 736 15.69 -9.06 10.91
N GLU A 737 16.70 -8.71 10.13
CA GLU A 737 17.82 -7.85 10.53
C GLU A 737 17.52 -6.41 10.15
N LEU A 738 17.65 -5.47 11.08
CA LEU A 738 17.65 -4.04 10.76
C LEU A 738 19.00 -3.68 10.13
N VAL A 739 18.97 -3.17 8.90
CA VAL A 739 20.15 -2.84 8.10
C VAL A 739 20.20 -1.35 7.88
N ASN A 740 21.38 -0.74 8.10
CA ASN A 740 21.68 0.65 7.79
C ASN A 740 22.83 0.72 6.78
N TRP A 741 22.73 1.65 5.84
CA TRP A 741 23.70 1.86 4.78
C TRP A 741 24.79 2.82 5.25
N GLN A 742 25.96 2.28 5.55
CA GLN A 742 27.07 3.04 6.11
C GLN A 742 28.21 3.18 5.11
N ARG A 743 28.89 4.33 5.12
CA ARG A 743 30.09 4.55 4.32
C ARG A 743 31.31 4.20 5.17
N ARG A 744 32.13 3.25 4.73
CA ARG A 744 33.41 2.94 5.39
C ARG A 744 34.42 4.06 5.20
N GLU A 745 35.50 4.02 5.98
CA GLU A 745 36.69 4.89 5.81
C GLU A 745 37.27 4.85 4.39
N SER A 746 37.12 3.72 3.68
CA SER A 746 37.53 3.55 2.28
C SER A 746 36.62 4.27 1.27
N GLY A 747 35.55 4.93 1.73
CA GLY A 747 34.57 5.62 0.89
C GLY A 747 33.51 4.72 0.26
N LYS A 748 33.63 3.38 0.37
CA LYS A 748 32.65 2.41 -0.16
C LYS A 748 31.42 2.29 0.76
N MET A 749 30.23 2.24 0.16
CA MET A 749 28.97 1.97 0.86
C MET A 749 28.81 0.48 1.16
N GLU A 750 28.28 0.15 2.33
CA GLU A 750 27.99 -1.23 2.73
C GLU A 750 26.72 -1.37 3.58
N PHE A 751 26.18 -2.59 3.61
CA PHE A 751 25.08 -2.98 4.48
C PHE A 751 25.58 -3.38 5.87
N VAL A 752 25.24 -2.59 6.89
CA VAL A 752 25.57 -2.89 8.29
C VAL A 752 24.31 -3.31 9.03
N THR A 753 24.32 -4.50 9.62
CA THR A 753 23.27 -4.93 10.56
C THR A 753 23.43 -4.13 11.85
N VAL A 754 22.40 -3.36 12.21
CA VAL A 754 22.39 -2.45 13.35
C VAL A 754 21.34 -2.83 14.40
N GLY A 755 20.51 -3.82 14.13
CA GLY A 755 19.49 -4.32 15.04
C GLY A 755 18.76 -5.53 14.47
N ARG A 756 17.71 -5.98 15.17
CA ARG A 756 16.91 -7.14 14.80
C ARG A 756 15.43 -6.95 15.14
N TYR A 757 14.58 -7.62 14.36
CA TYR A 757 13.17 -7.77 14.65
C TYR A 757 12.79 -9.25 14.69
N ASP A 758 12.11 -9.70 15.74
CA ASP A 758 11.65 -11.08 15.90
C ASP A 758 10.17 -11.10 16.35
N ALA A 759 9.29 -11.54 15.46
CA ALA A 759 7.85 -11.60 15.72
C ALA A 759 7.46 -12.71 16.70
N SER A 760 8.33 -13.68 16.98
CA SER A 760 8.08 -14.74 17.96
C SER A 760 8.15 -14.23 19.41
N LEU A 761 8.79 -13.08 19.63
CA LEU A 761 8.97 -12.48 20.95
C LEU A 761 7.74 -11.64 21.39
N PRO A 762 7.59 -11.40 22.72
CA PRO A 762 6.62 -10.45 23.24
C PRO A 762 6.78 -9.04 22.64
N PRO A 763 5.70 -8.25 22.44
CA PRO A 763 5.73 -6.97 21.72
C PRO A 763 6.85 -5.99 22.13
N ASP A 764 7.16 -5.91 23.42
CA ASP A 764 8.19 -5.06 24.02
C ASP A 764 9.63 -5.52 23.74
N GLN A 765 9.80 -6.77 23.30
CA GLN A 765 11.09 -7.42 23.03
C GLN A 765 11.28 -7.77 21.56
N ARG A 766 10.29 -7.44 20.70
CA ARG A 766 10.36 -7.76 19.26
C ARG A 766 11.42 -6.99 18.53
N PHE A 767 11.88 -5.85 19.03
CA PHE A 767 12.83 -4.97 18.37
C PHE A 767 14.03 -4.68 19.26
N ASP A 768 15.23 -4.95 18.77
CA ASP A 768 16.48 -4.75 19.48
C ASP A 768 17.51 -4.01 18.61
N MET A 769 18.28 -3.12 19.22
CA MET A 769 19.32 -2.30 18.57
C MET A 769 20.70 -2.76 19.03
N GLU A 770 21.52 -3.21 18.09
CA GLU A 770 22.84 -3.79 18.36
C GLU A 770 24.00 -2.81 18.07
N ARG A 771 23.79 -1.79 17.22
CA ARG A 771 24.82 -0.82 16.81
C ARG A 771 24.23 0.56 16.48
N GLU A 772 25.11 1.57 16.48
CA GLU A 772 24.78 2.94 16.09
C GLU A 772 24.39 3.08 14.60
N ILE A 773 23.43 3.96 14.33
CA ILE A 773 22.93 4.30 12.99
C ILE A 773 23.69 5.51 12.44
N THR A 774 24.03 5.46 11.15
CA THR A 774 24.47 6.63 10.40
C THR A 774 23.28 7.28 9.70
N TRP A 775 22.92 8.47 10.15
CA TRP A 775 21.80 9.25 9.64
C TRP A 775 22.21 10.20 8.51
N VAL A 776 21.28 10.50 7.60
CA VAL A 776 21.44 11.54 6.57
C VAL A 776 21.34 12.95 7.16
N PHE A 777 20.57 13.10 8.23
CA PHE A 777 20.31 14.35 8.94
C PHE A 777 20.56 14.16 10.43
N ARG A 778 21.18 15.14 11.09
CA ARG A 778 21.31 15.18 12.55
C ARG A 778 20.22 16.03 13.17
#